data_AF-A0AAQ3MGS4-F1
#
_entry.id   AF-A0AAQ3MGS4-F1
#
_cell.length_a   1.000
_cell.length_b   1.000
_cell.length_c   1.000
_cell.angle_alpha   90.00
_cell.angle_beta   90.00
_cell.angle_gamma   90.00
#
_symmetry.space_group_name_H-M   'P 1'
#
loop_
_entity.id
_entity.type
_entity.pdbx_description
1 polymer ?
#
loop_
_entity_poly.entity_id
_entity_poly.type
_entity_poly.pdbx_seq_one_letter_code
_entity_poly.pdbx_strand_id
1 'polypeptide(L)'
;MGSAEQHSLFDTRKDRARHIRRLYAVSVFLAICFVWAFRLSHIPANGEAGQWAWLGLFLAELWSGIYWLFYQALRWNMLFRTTFPDKLSQRYESRLPGVDIFVFTADAVVEPPLMVINTVLSVMAYDYPAEKLSVYLSDDGCSDITFYALLEASSFAKHWVPFCKRFKLEPRSPAAFFNNTHASSKSQDHNYVKHFATIRKLYEEMKRRVEDATKWGVPSEARSKHNGFSQWENSYTSRRDHDTILQIVVHKNDLHGSKDEDGCILPTLVYMAREKRPQYHSHYKAGAINSLVDLPGTDGFGGPIFIGTCCFFRRDALCWNKFSREYKNDWNDENENEKEVTEVNLHELVENSKALADCAFEKNTFWGKKIGSIYGSLVEDVVTGLWIQSQGWKSVYYNPSIRAFSGIAPTNLLRSLVQMRRWAEGQLQILFSEFRPKCYGHNKVKLGLQWGYLHYNTFAITSLSVLYYSIIPPLYLLKGISFFPKMGSLWFIPFASVIVGEIAYSLIEGLSKEGSIKGFFGHSNSSFLLTPKVTEDDLAKRYEKEIMEFGTSSPYFTVLATVALLNLFCLLSTLKDLFLEKGAFVEKMALQVLLCGFLVFINFPLYEAILIRKDKGRMPTILSVKSTTLAFTAYHVINLGLASPSKITVMSISHGGFLTTQLIRQLRVSSAISNGKIILILDCDIRDALYWNKLCREYKNDWNDEDENEKEVTEVNLHELAENSKALAECTYKKNTLWGKKIGSIYGCLVEDIVTGLWIQSQGWKSVYYNPSIRAFSGIAPTNLLHTLVQLRRWGEGLLQILFSEFRPKCYGHNKINLGLELGYLYDLCFAITSFSVLYYSIIPPLYLLKGISFFPKMGSLWFIPFLCVIVGEIVYSLIEGLSKGGSIKGLFGRSNPSFLLTPKVTEDDAAQRYEKEIMEFGTSSPYFTVLATIALLNLFCLLSTLKDLVLAKSAFAGEKMVLQVLLCGFLVFIYFPIYEAIFNRKDKGRMPTFISVKSTIIAFTACVFFKLFN
;
A
#
# COMPACT_ATOMS: atom_id res chain seq x y z
N MET A 1 11.94 44.26 35.46
CA MET A 1 11.62 42.86 35.83
C MET A 1 12.73 41.98 35.30
N GLY A 2 13.22 41.00 36.09
CA GLY A 2 14.42 40.23 35.75
C GLY A 2 14.13 38.90 35.04
N SER A 3 15.15 38.41 34.31
CA SER A 3 15.39 36.99 34.01
C SER A 3 14.17 36.10 33.77
N ALA A 4 13.38 36.40 32.73
CA ALA A 4 12.65 35.34 32.05
C ALA A 4 13.69 34.47 31.33
N GLU A 5 14.00 33.28 31.89
CA GLU A 5 14.92 32.34 31.24
C GLU A 5 14.47 32.08 29.79
N GLN A 6 15.41 32.16 28.86
CA GLN A 6 15.12 32.15 27.42
C GLN A 6 14.86 30.73 26.90
N HIS A 7 13.95 30.01 27.57
CA HIS A 7 13.62 28.61 27.29
C HIS A 7 13.35 28.39 25.80
N SER A 8 13.89 27.29 25.26
CA SER A 8 13.71 26.94 23.86
C SER A 8 12.24 26.62 23.54
N LEU A 9 11.82 27.02 22.34
CA LEU A 9 10.50 26.71 21.76
C LEU A 9 10.43 25.27 21.22
N PHE A 10 11.58 24.61 21.06
CA PHE A 10 11.67 23.21 20.67
C PHE A 10 12.92 22.53 21.25
N ASP A 11 12.82 21.22 21.50
CA ASP A 11 13.95 20.33 21.79
C ASP A 11 14.33 19.55 20.51
N THR A 12 15.60 19.21 20.34
CA THR A 12 16.12 18.43 19.20
C THR A 12 16.98 17.27 19.71
N ARG A 13 16.39 16.08 19.72
CA ARG A 13 17.00 14.86 20.27
C ARG A 13 17.61 14.02 19.15
N LYS A 14 18.85 13.59 19.36
CA LYS A 14 19.48 12.52 18.57
C LYS A 14 18.93 11.18 19.04
N ASP A 15 18.80 10.23 18.11
CA ASP A 15 18.29 8.90 18.43
C ASP A 15 19.15 8.17 19.50
N ARG A 16 18.47 7.53 20.45
CA ARG A 16 19.09 6.70 21.51
C ARG A 16 19.70 5.42 20.95
N ALA A 17 19.07 4.79 19.96
CA ALA A 17 19.51 3.55 19.32
C ALA A 17 20.59 3.76 18.24
N ARG A 18 21.07 4.99 18.02
CA ARG A 18 22.06 5.34 16.98
C ARG A 18 23.31 4.47 16.96
N HIS A 19 23.75 3.98 18.12
CA HIS A 19 24.97 3.17 18.24
C HIS A 19 24.74 1.72 17.80
N ILE A 20 23.60 1.14 18.18
CA ILE A 20 23.15 -0.18 17.72
C ILE A 20 23.02 -0.19 16.20
N ARG A 21 22.41 0.86 15.62
CA ARG A 21 22.29 1.00 14.16
C ARG A 21 23.62 1.13 13.42
N ARG A 22 24.62 1.79 14.01
CA ARG A 22 25.95 1.90 13.40
C ARG A 22 26.73 0.59 13.50
N LEU A 23 26.63 -0.11 14.63
CA LEU A 23 27.20 -1.45 14.77
C LEU A 23 26.58 -2.42 13.74
N TYR A 24 25.25 -2.39 13.60
CA TYR A 24 24.53 -3.10 12.57
C TYR A 24 25.06 -2.77 11.16
N ALA A 25 25.08 -1.50 10.78
CA ALA A 25 25.53 -1.08 9.45
C ALA A 25 26.97 -1.52 9.17
N VAL A 26 27.90 -1.40 10.14
CA VAL A 26 29.27 -1.91 9.97
C VAL A 26 29.28 -3.43 9.79
N SER A 27 28.50 -4.18 10.59
CA SER A 27 28.46 -5.66 10.48
C SER A 27 27.91 -6.16 9.15
N VAL A 28 26.82 -5.56 8.63
CA VAL A 28 26.24 -5.93 7.33
C VAL A 28 27.10 -5.44 6.18
N PHE A 29 27.75 -4.28 6.29
CA PHE A 29 28.71 -3.82 5.28
C PHE A 29 29.89 -4.78 5.15
N LEU A 30 30.47 -5.24 6.27
CA LEU A 30 31.52 -6.27 6.25
C LEU A 30 31.04 -7.57 5.61
N ALA A 31 29.81 -8.02 5.92
CA ALA A 31 29.22 -9.19 5.28
C ALA A 31 29.02 -9.00 3.75
N ILE A 32 28.61 -7.82 3.29
CA ILE A 32 28.54 -7.46 1.86
C ILE A 32 29.94 -7.50 1.22
N CYS A 33 30.97 -6.98 1.89
CA CYS A 33 32.35 -7.09 1.39
C CYS A 33 32.82 -8.55 1.27
N PHE A 34 32.44 -9.44 2.19
CA PHE A 34 32.73 -10.87 2.07
C PHE A 34 31.92 -11.57 0.96
N VAL A 35 30.68 -11.13 0.68
CA VAL A 35 29.90 -11.59 -0.49
C VAL A 35 30.60 -11.19 -1.79
N TRP A 36 31.09 -9.95 -1.91
CA TRP A 36 31.87 -9.51 -3.08
C TRP A 36 33.21 -10.26 -3.18
N ALA A 37 33.91 -10.51 -2.07
CA ALA A 37 35.13 -11.32 -2.05
C ALA A 37 34.87 -12.77 -2.50
N PHE A 38 33.75 -13.38 -2.09
CA PHE A 38 33.32 -14.69 -2.59
C PHE A 38 33.12 -14.67 -4.11
N ARG A 39 32.41 -13.66 -4.65
CA ARG A 39 32.16 -13.52 -6.11
C ARG A 39 33.42 -13.41 -6.93
N LEU A 40 34.42 -12.67 -6.44
CA LEU A 40 35.71 -12.47 -7.10
C LEU A 40 36.63 -13.70 -6.98
N SER A 41 36.54 -14.44 -5.86
CA SER A 41 37.39 -15.61 -5.61
C SER A 41 36.89 -16.91 -6.27
N HIS A 42 35.62 -16.96 -6.68
CA HIS A 42 34.98 -18.15 -7.27
C HIS A 42 34.39 -17.85 -8.66
N ILE A 43 35.07 -17.03 -9.47
CA ILE A 43 34.67 -16.77 -10.85
C ILE A 43 34.76 -18.08 -11.66
N PRO A 44 33.69 -18.52 -12.35
CA PRO A 44 33.72 -19.71 -13.19
C PRO A 44 34.75 -19.60 -14.32
N ALA A 45 35.38 -20.72 -14.67
CA ALA A 45 36.41 -20.77 -15.71
C ALA A 45 35.85 -20.42 -17.10
N ASN A 46 36.74 -20.00 -18.01
CA ASN A 46 36.35 -19.54 -19.34
C ASN A 46 35.64 -20.65 -20.14
N GLY A 47 34.35 -20.42 -20.43
CA GLY A 47 33.49 -21.37 -21.13
C GLY A 47 32.59 -22.23 -20.22
N GLU A 48 32.70 -22.13 -18.90
CA GLU A 48 31.83 -22.88 -17.98
C GLU A 48 30.36 -22.43 -18.04
N ALA A 49 29.47 -23.41 -17.88
CA ALA A 49 28.03 -23.19 -17.91
C ALA A 49 27.57 -22.28 -16.75
N GLY A 50 27.25 -21.03 -17.07
CA GLY A 50 26.80 -20.03 -16.11
C GLY A 50 27.77 -18.87 -15.87
N GLN A 51 28.97 -18.84 -16.48
CA GLN A 51 29.98 -17.77 -16.29
C GLN A 51 29.39 -16.35 -16.43
N TRP A 52 28.63 -16.08 -17.50
CA TRP A 52 27.96 -14.79 -17.73
C TRP A 52 26.86 -14.45 -16.71
N ALA A 53 26.21 -15.48 -16.13
CA ALA A 53 25.20 -15.29 -15.09
C ALA A 53 25.83 -15.02 -13.72
N TRP A 54 27.00 -15.60 -13.44
CA TRP A 54 27.82 -15.26 -12.27
C TRP A 54 28.28 -13.79 -12.32
N LEU A 55 28.79 -13.34 -13.47
CA LEU A 55 29.21 -11.95 -13.66
C LEU A 55 28.04 -10.96 -13.52
N GLY A 56 26.87 -11.27 -14.09
CA GLY A 56 25.68 -10.45 -13.94
C GLY A 56 25.14 -10.40 -12.51
N LEU A 57 25.20 -11.51 -11.75
CA LEU A 57 24.89 -11.52 -10.32
C LEU A 57 25.87 -10.67 -9.51
N PHE A 58 27.18 -10.76 -9.80
CA PHE A 58 28.18 -9.91 -9.14
C PHE A 58 27.91 -8.41 -9.41
N LEU A 59 27.59 -8.03 -10.64
CA LEU A 59 27.22 -6.64 -10.97
C LEU A 59 25.92 -6.21 -10.26
N ALA A 60 24.92 -7.10 -10.17
CA ALA A 60 23.68 -6.84 -9.44
C ALA A 60 23.92 -6.65 -7.93
N GLU A 61 24.77 -7.49 -7.32
CA GLU A 61 25.19 -7.42 -5.91
C GLU A 61 26.03 -6.17 -5.62
N LEU A 62 26.95 -5.80 -6.52
CA LEU A 62 27.77 -4.60 -6.42
C LEU A 62 26.90 -3.34 -6.43
N TRP A 63 25.96 -3.24 -7.38
CA TRP A 63 25.00 -2.14 -7.43
C TRP A 63 24.09 -2.09 -6.19
N SER A 64 23.56 -3.24 -5.76
CA SER A 64 22.70 -3.31 -4.57
C SER A 64 23.42 -2.85 -3.31
N GLY A 65 24.70 -3.25 -3.11
CA GLY A 65 25.50 -2.78 -1.98
C GLY A 65 25.87 -1.29 -2.05
N ILE A 66 26.09 -0.72 -3.24
CA ILE A 66 26.30 0.72 -3.43
C ILE A 66 25.03 1.51 -3.10
N TYR A 67 23.86 1.06 -3.56
CA TYR A 67 22.57 1.67 -3.22
C TYR A 67 22.27 1.58 -1.72
N TRP A 68 22.57 0.43 -1.11
CA TRP A 68 22.47 0.21 0.33
C TRP A 68 23.38 1.14 1.13
N LEU A 69 24.59 1.47 0.64
CA LEU A 69 25.47 2.48 1.25
C LEU A 69 24.88 3.89 1.20
N PHE A 70 24.23 4.29 0.09
CA PHE A 70 23.48 5.55 0.04
C PHE A 70 22.34 5.56 1.07
N TYR A 71 21.66 4.43 1.25
CA TYR A 71 20.60 4.29 2.25
C TYR A 71 21.11 4.37 3.70
N GLN A 72 22.30 3.85 3.99
CA GLN A 72 22.90 3.98 5.33
C GLN A 72 23.17 5.44 5.73
N ALA A 73 23.39 6.36 4.77
CA ALA A 73 23.51 7.78 5.09
C ALA A 73 22.26 8.32 5.79
N LEU A 74 21.06 7.88 5.38
CA LEU A 74 19.79 8.26 6.01
C LEU A 74 19.68 7.68 7.43
N ARG A 75 20.08 6.42 7.62
CA ARG A 75 20.02 5.73 8.93
C ARG A 75 21.08 6.25 9.94
N TRP A 76 22.14 6.91 9.47
CA TRP A 76 23.34 7.26 10.26
C TRP A 76 23.17 8.33 11.35
N ASN A 77 22.29 9.31 11.16
CA ASN A 77 22.17 10.49 12.04
C ASN A 77 20.73 11.02 12.21
N MET A 78 19.75 10.11 12.39
CA MET A 78 18.35 10.50 12.59
C MET A 78 18.17 11.52 13.74
N LEU A 79 17.40 12.57 13.47
CA LEU A 79 16.98 13.57 14.45
C LEU A 79 15.46 13.49 14.71
N PHE A 80 15.08 13.78 15.95
CA PHE A 80 13.69 13.94 16.39
C PHE A 80 13.52 15.30 17.07
N ARG A 81 12.36 15.92 16.90
CA ARG A 81 12.07 17.26 17.41
C ARG A 81 10.76 17.26 18.18
N THR A 82 10.72 18.03 19.26
CA THR A 82 9.53 18.22 20.10
C THR A 82 9.33 19.72 20.25
N THR A 83 8.18 20.24 19.82
CA THR A 83 7.83 21.65 19.96
C THR A 83 7.07 21.91 21.26
N PHE A 84 7.02 23.16 21.70
CA PHE A 84 6.28 23.60 22.89
C PHE A 84 5.33 24.76 22.53
N PRO A 85 4.13 24.47 21.98
CA PRO A 85 3.20 25.50 21.51
C PRO A 85 2.82 26.53 22.58
N ASP A 86 2.68 26.12 23.84
CA ASP A 86 2.32 27.01 24.96
C ASP A 86 3.38 28.11 25.15
N LYS A 87 4.67 27.76 24.95
CA LYS A 87 5.80 28.70 25.04
C LYS A 87 5.91 29.61 23.82
N LEU A 88 5.36 29.19 22.67
CA LEU A 88 5.25 30.04 21.47
C LEU A 88 4.17 31.09 21.71
N SER A 89 2.98 30.67 22.13
CA SER A 89 1.86 31.55 22.47
C SER A 89 2.25 32.60 23.52
N GLN A 90 2.75 32.16 24.68
CA GLN A 90 3.22 33.03 25.78
C GLN A 90 4.27 34.09 25.38
N ARG A 91 4.98 33.92 24.26
CA ARG A 91 6.05 34.81 23.81
C ARG A 91 5.70 35.63 22.57
N TYR A 92 4.82 35.12 21.70
CA TYR A 92 4.63 35.63 20.34
C TYR A 92 3.18 35.68 19.83
N GLU A 93 2.15 35.44 20.65
CA GLU A 93 0.73 35.42 20.20
C GLU A 93 0.35 36.61 19.28
N SER A 94 0.63 37.84 19.71
CA SER A 94 0.36 39.05 18.92
C SER A 94 1.32 39.28 17.74
N ARG A 95 2.46 38.57 17.70
CA ARG A 95 3.55 38.69 16.73
C ARG A 95 3.72 37.45 15.84
N LEU A 96 2.68 36.61 15.74
CA LEU A 96 2.61 35.56 14.73
C LEU A 96 2.63 36.18 13.30
N PRO A 97 3.28 35.55 12.31
CA PRO A 97 3.37 36.06 10.93
C PRO A 97 2.08 35.85 10.14
N GLY A 98 1.96 36.48 8.97
CA GLY A 98 1.03 36.06 7.93
C GLY A 98 1.32 34.64 7.42
N VAL A 99 0.28 33.88 7.10
CA VAL A 99 0.38 32.50 6.55
C VAL A 99 -0.58 32.31 5.38
N ASP A 100 -0.01 32.10 4.19
CA ASP A 100 -0.73 31.75 2.97
C ASP A 100 -0.79 30.21 2.80
N ILE A 101 -1.97 29.66 2.55
CA ILE A 101 -2.18 28.24 2.31
C ILE A 101 -2.82 28.03 0.95
N PHE A 102 -2.07 27.40 0.05
CA PHE A 102 -2.48 27.10 -1.32
C PHE A 102 -3.06 25.69 -1.42
N VAL A 103 -4.33 25.61 -1.83
CA VAL A 103 -5.00 24.37 -2.25
C VAL A 103 -5.02 24.38 -3.77
N PHE A 104 -4.38 23.38 -4.39
CA PHE A 104 -4.43 23.20 -5.85
C PHE A 104 -5.43 22.10 -6.18
N THR A 105 -6.27 22.32 -7.19
CA THR A 105 -7.16 21.31 -7.80
C THR A 105 -6.93 21.29 -9.31
N ALA A 106 -6.85 20.11 -9.90
CA ALA A 106 -6.49 19.92 -11.30
C ALA A 106 -7.70 19.82 -12.24
N ASP A 107 -8.80 19.22 -11.77
CA ASP A 107 -9.97 18.87 -12.57
C ASP A 107 -11.15 18.43 -11.68
N ALA A 108 -12.35 18.98 -11.88
CA ALA A 108 -13.53 18.70 -11.05
C ALA A 108 -14.10 17.26 -11.18
N VAL A 109 -13.73 16.49 -12.20
CA VAL A 109 -14.16 15.09 -12.38
C VAL A 109 -13.16 14.12 -11.74
N VAL A 110 -11.86 14.42 -11.81
CA VAL A 110 -10.80 13.64 -11.15
C VAL A 110 -10.71 13.95 -9.66
N GLU A 111 -10.96 15.20 -9.28
CA GLU A 111 -10.83 15.75 -7.92
C GLU A 111 -12.15 16.47 -7.54
N PRO A 112 -13.19 15.73 -7.08
CA PRO A 112 -14.55 16.26 -6.97
C PRO A 112 -14.65 17.54 -6.11
N PRO A 113 -15.46 18.56 -6.49
CA PRO A 113 -15.55 19.84 -5.77
C PRO A 113 -15.81 19.69 -4.26
N LEU A 114 -16.71 18.77 -3.88
CA LEU A 114 -16.99 18.45 -2.48
C LEU A 114 -15.76 17.93 -1.69
N MET A 115 -14.78 17.32 -2.35
CA MET A 115 -13.49 16.94 -1.75
C MET A 115 -12.61 18.17 -1.50
N VAL A 116 -12.48 19.03 -2.52
CA VAL A 116 -11.70 20.27 -2.47
C VAL A 116 -12.20 21.18 -1.35
N ILE A 117 -13.50 21.45 -1.27
CA ILE A 117 -14.04 22.37 -0.25
C ILE A 117 -13.99 21.80 1.18
N ASN A 118 -14.00 20.47 1.35
CA ASN A 118 -13.76 19.85 2.66
C ASN A 118 -12.31 20.01 3.13
N THR A 119 -11.37 20.27 2.20
CA THR A 119 -10.00 20.67 2.52
C THR A 119 -9.96 22.15 2.89
N VAL A 120 -10.55 23.04 2.06
CA VAL A 120 -10.65 24.49 2.33
C VAL A 120 -11.27 24.76 3.71
N LEU A 121 -12.43 24.16 4.02
CA LEU A 121 -13.10 24.30 5.32
C LEU A 121 -12.25 23.79 6.49
N SER A 122 -11.42 22.77 6.27
CA SER A 122 -10.49 22.27 7.29
C SER A 122 -9.29 23.20 7.52
N VAL A 123 -8.93 24.01 6.53
CA VAL A 123 -7.84 25.00 6.59
C VAL A 123 -8.34 26.30 7.22
N MET A 124 -9.52 26.80 6.82
CA MET A 124 -10.14 27.98 7.44
C MET A 124 -10.44 27.79 8.94
N ALA A 125 -10.61 26.54 9.39
CA ALA A 125 -10.81 26.18 10.79
C ALA A 125 -9.49 25.95 11.59
N TYR A 126 -8.32 26.30 11.03
CA TYR A 126 -7.03 26.21 11.75
C TYR A 126 -7.02 27.06 13.03
N ASP A 127 -6.20 26.63 14.00
CA ASP A 127 -5.98 27.31 15.27
C ASP A 127 -4.95 28.43 15.08
N TYR A 128 -5.39 29.51 14.44
CA TYR A 128 -4.56 30.65 14.05
C TYR A 128 -5.42 31.95 14.03
N PRO A 129 -4.81 33.14 14.22
CA PRO A 129 -5.49 34.40 13.99
C PRO A 129 -5.99 34.50 12.54
N ALA A 130 -7.27 34.84 12.37
CA ALA A 130 -7.95 34.74 11.08
C ALA A 130 -7.51 35.85 10.11
N GLU A 131 -7.24 37.03 10.65
CA GLU A 131 -6.72 38.20 9.96
C GLU A 131 -5.28 38.02 9.42
N LYS A 132 -4.60 36.95 9.86
CA LYS A 132 -3.26 36.51 9.43
C LYS A 132 -3.26 35.20 8.63
N LEU A 133 -4.44 34.67 8.29
CA LEU A 133 -4.60 33.42 7.55
C LEU A 133 -5.29 33.67 6.20
N SER A 134 -4.61 33.32 5.12
CA SER A 134 -5.10 33.44 3.75
C SER A 134 -5.17 32.07 3.07
N VAL A 135 -6.31 31.75 2.45
CA VAL A 135 -6.55 30.47 1.79
C VAL A 135 -6.82 30.70 0.31
N TYR A 136 -5.95 30.14 -0.54
CA TYR A 136 -6.00 30.28 -1.99
C TYR A 136 -6.41 28.94 -2.61
N LEU A 137 -7.59 28.87 -3.23
CA LEU A 137 -7.98 27.75 -4.08
C LEU A 137 -7.58 28.06 -5.53
N SER A 138 -6.55 27.38 -6.01
CA SER A 138 -6.08 27.47 -7.39
C SER A 138 -6.63 26.29 -8.20
N ASP A 139 -7.41 26.58 -9.24
CA ASP A 139 -8.15 25.62 -10.05
C ASP A 139 -7.61 25.57 -11.49
N ASP A 140 -6.76 24.56 -11.75
CA ASP A 140 -6.27 24.23 -13.09
C ASP A 140 -7.38 23.58 -13.98
N GLY A 141 -8.58 23.37 -13.42
CA GLY A 141 -9.78 22.93 -14.12
C GLY A 141 -10.68 24.06 -14.63
N CYS A 142 -10.58 25.26 -14.06
CA CYS A 142 -11.45 26.42 -14.33
C CYS A 142 -12.96 26.08 -14.26
N SER A 143 -13.37 25.34 -13.23
CA SER A 143 -14.72 24.79 -13.13
C SER A 143 -15.66 25.71 -12.36
N ASP A 144 -16.73 26.15 -13.01
CA ASP A 144 -17.83 26.90 -12.39
C ASP A 144 -18.49 26.12 -11.23
N ILE A 145 -18.58 24.79 -11.33
CA ILE A 145 -19.02 23.90 -10.23
C ILE A 145 -18.05 23.95 -9.04
N THR A 146 -16.74 24.07 -9.28
CA THR A 146 -15.72 24.21 -8.22
C THR A 146 -15.83 25.58 -7.54
N PHE A 147 -16.06 26.64 -8.31
CA PHE A 147 -16.32 27.98 -7.78
C PHE A 147 -17.64 28.04 -7.01
N TYR A 148 -18.74 27.48 -7.54
CA TYR A 148 -20.02 27.37 -6.83
C TYR A 148 -19.89 26.61 -5.52
N ALA A 149 -19.16 25.48 -5.51
CA ALA A 149 -18.90 24.75 -4.29
C ALA A 149 -18.14 25.61 -3.26
N LEU A 150 -17.23 26.50 -3.70
CA LEU A 150 -16.52 27.42 -2.81
C LEU A 150 -17.45 28.49 -2.22
N LEU A 151 -18.43 29.00 -2.97
CA LEU A 151 -19.44 29.94 -2.46
C LEU A 151 -20.33 29.27 -1.40
N GLU A 152 -20.78 28.04 -1.66
CA GLU A 152 -21.51 27.20 -0.69
C GLU A 152 -20.67 26.91 0.56
N ALA A 153 -19.38 26.64 0.39
CA ALA A 153 -18.44 26.44 1.48
C ALA A 153 -18.19 27.71 2.30
N SER A 154 -18.05 28.87 1.68
CA SER A 154 -17.86 30.15 2.39
C SER A 154 -19.08 30.52 3.23
N SER A 155 -20.29 30.20 2.72
CA SER A 155 -21.54 30.35 3.47
C SER A 155 -21.58 29.41 4.67
N PHE A 156 -21.21 28.14 4.50
CA PHE A 156 -21.13 27.18 5.61
C PHE A 156 -19.99 27.49 6.60
N ALA A 157 -18.90 28.13 6.18
CA ALA A 157 -17.76 28.49 7.02
C ALA A 157 -18.14 29.41 8.19
N LYS A 158 -19.13 30.30 7.98
CA LYS A 158 -19.71 31.19 9.02
C LYS A 158 -20.29 30.44 10.22
N HIS A 159 -20.66 29.17 10.02
CA HIS A 159 -21.17 28.27 11.05
C HIS A 159 -20.08 27.28 11.51
N TRP A 160 -19.28 26.76 10.57
CA TRP A 160 -18.28 25.72 10.83
C TRP A 160 -17.07 26.22 11.62
N VAL A 161 -16.50 27.38 11.25
CA VAL A 161 -15.29 27.93 11.89
C VAL A 161 -15.50 28.27 13.37
N PRO A 162 -16.54 29.01 13.79
CA PRO A 162 -16.80 29.25 15.21
C PRO A 162 -17.12 27.96 15.97
N PHE A 163 -17.85 27.01 15.36
CA PHE A 163 -18.11 25.69 15.97
C PHE A 163 -16.81 24.90 16.22
N CYS A 164 -15.87 24.91 15.26
CA CYS A 164 -14.56 24.30 15.42
C CYS A 164 -13.71 24.96 16.51
N LYS A 165 -13.66 26.30 16.56
CA LYS A 165 -12.89 27.05 17.56
C LYS A 165 -13.47 26.89 18.96
N ARG A 166 -14.79 27.08 19.12
CA ARG A 166 -15.53 26.99 20.40
C ARG A 166 -15.37 25.63 21.10
N PHE A 167 -15.50 24.54 20.35
CA PHE A 167 -15.45 23.17 20.90
C PHE A 167 -14.12 22.44 20.64
N LYS A 168 -13.08 23.15 20.16
CA LYS A 168 -11.73 22.65 19.82
C LYS A 168 -11.79 21.33 19.03
N LEU A 169 -12.50 21.38 17.90
CA LEU A 169 -12.86 20.18 17.15
C LEU A 169 -11.70 19.64 16.31
N GLU A 170 -11.48 18.33 16.46
CA GLU A 170 -10.58 17.54 15.63
C GLU A 170 -11.28 16.22 15.23
N PRO A 171 -11.13 15.77 13.96
CA PRO A 171 -10.50 16.49 12.84
C PRO A 171 -11.31 17.72 12.39
N ARG A 172 -10.65 18.71 11.78
CA ARG A 172 -11.23 19.99 11.35
C ARG A 172 -11.96 19.95 9.99
N SER A 173 -11.87 18.85 9.25
CA SER A 173 -12.59 18.66 7.98
C SER A 173 -14.01 18.13 8.26
N PRO A 174 -15.09 18.76 7.77
CA PRO A 174 -16.46 18.35 8.08
C PRO A 174 -16.76 16.89 7.74
N ALA A 175 -16.39 16.43 6.54
CA ALA A 175 -16.59 15.05 6.10
C ALA A 175 -15.83 14.04 6.99
N ALA A 176 -14.64 14.40 7.48
CA ALA A 176 -13.86 13.57 8.40
C ALA A 176 -14.48 13.53 9.80
N PHE A 177 -15.04 14.65 10.25
CA PHE A 177 -15.66 14.79 11.57
C PHE A 177 -16.99 14.05 11.65
N PHE A 178 -17.91 14.25 10.70
CA PHE A 178 -19.24 13.65 10.73
C PHE A 178 -19.27 12.15 10.41
N ASN A 179 -18.23 11.62 9.74
CA ASN A 179 -18.06 10.16 9.55
C ASN A 179 -17.50 9.45 10.79
N ASN A 180 -17.02 10.17 11.81
CA ASN A 180 -16.43 9.58 13.01
C ASN A 180 -17.50 9.35 14.10
N THR A 181 -17.72 8.08 14.48
CA THR A 181 -18.68 7.68 15.53
C THR A 181 -18.43 8.36 16.88
N HIS A 182 -17.19 8.73 17.20
CA HIS A 182 -16.86 9.46 18.44
C HIS A 182 -17.33 10.93 18.45
N ALA A 183 -17.69 11.53 17.30
CA ALA A 183 -18.19 12.91 17.26
C ALA A 183 -19.54 13.06 17.99
N SER A 184 -20.35 11.99 18.03
CA SER A 184 -21.63 11.93 18.73
C SER A 184 -21.53 11.61 20.22
N SER A 185 -20.35 11.25 20.74
CA SER A 185 -20.14 10.87 22.15
C SER A 185 -19.25 11.84 22.94
N LYS A 186 -18.92 13.00 22.36
CA LYS A 186 -17.86 13.89 22.86
C LYS A 186 -18.21 14.69 24.13
N SER A 187 -19.48 14.83 24.50
CA SER A 187 -19.90 15.50 25.75
C SER A 187 -21.33 15.14 26.18
N GLN A 188 -21.65 15.36 27.46
CA GLN A 188 -23.02 15.45 27.99
C GLN A 188 -23.57 16.89 27.96
N ASP A 189 -22.83 17.84 27.38
CA ASP A 189 -23.25 19.24 27.29
C ASP A 189 -24.41 19.39 26.30
N HIS A 190 -25.57 19.82 26.82
CA HIS A 190 -26.78 20.07 26.03
C HIS A 190 -26.54 21.14 24.94
N ASN A 191 -25.66 22.11 25.19
CA ASN A 191 -25.34 23.17 24.25
C ASN A 191 -24.56 22.63 23.03
N TYR A 192 -23.50 21.85 23.26
CA TYR A 192 -22.81 21.09 22.22
C TYR A 192 -23.77 20.22 21.39
N VAL A 193 -24.65 19.44 22.03
CA VAL A 193 -25.59 18.55 21.32
C VAL A 193 -26.53 19.35 20.40
N LYS A 194 -27.03 20.51 20.86
CA LYS A 194 -27.87 21.41 20.08
C LYS A 194 -27.11 22.00 18.88
N HIS A 195 -25.90 22.52 19.09
CA HIS A 195 -25.08 23.04 18.00
C HIS A 195 -24.71 21.93 16.99
N PHE A 196 -24.24 20.77 17.46
CA PHE A 196 -23.87 19.64 16.61
C PHE A 196 -25.00 19.21 15.65
N ALA A 197 -26.24 19.14 16.14
CA ALA A 197 -27.40 18.82 15.31
C ALA A 197 -27.64 19.86 14.20
N THR A 198 -27.58 21.16 14.54
CA THR A 198 -27.74 22.26 13.57
C THR A 198 -26.62 22.27 12.53
N ILE A 199 -25.36 22.21 12.96
CA ILE A 199 -24.21 22.26 12.04
C ILE A 199 -24.18 21.02 11.12
N ARG A 200 -24.57 19.84 11.63
CA ARG A 200 -24.69 18.63 10.81
C ARG A 200 -25.79 18.76 9.74
N LYS A 201 -26.93 19.38 10.06
CA LYS A 201 -28.00 19.67 9.10
C LYS A 201 -27.52 20.63 8.00
N LEU A 202 -26.88 21.73 8.39
CA LEU A 202 -26.30 22.70 7.44
C LEU A 202 -25.22 22.07 6.54
N TYR A 203 -24.39 21.17 7.08
CA TYR A 203 -23.39 20.45 6.30
C TYR A 203 -24.02 19.52 5.24
N GLU A 204 -25.02 18.71 5.61
CA GLU A 204 -25.70 17.82 4.66
C GLU A 204 -26.51 18.60 3.61
N GLU A 205 -27.06 19.77 3.96
CA GLU A 205 -27.70 20.69 3.01
C GLU A 205 -26.73 21.31 2.01
N MET A 206 -25.59 21.84 2.48
CA MET A 206 -24.50 22.35 1.62
C MET A 206 -23.96 21.24 0.71
N LYS A 207 -23.67 20.07 1.29
CA LYS A 207 -23.23 18.87 0.56
C LYS A 207 -24.22 18.50 -0.54
N ARG A 208 -25.52 18.44 -0.24
CA ARG A 208 -26.55 18.12 -1.24
C ARG A 208 -26.55 19.15 -2.38
N ARG A 209 -26.50 20.45 -2.08
CA ARG A 209 -26.44 21.50 -3.12
C ARG A 209 -25.23 21.35 -4.04
N VAL A 210 -24.05 21.06 -3.50
CA VAL A 210 -22.83 20.80 -4.28
C VAL A 210 -22.93 19.50 -5.09
N GLU A 211 -23.44 18.41 -4.50
CA GLU A 211 -23.64 17.14 -5.21
C GLU A 211 -24.69 17.24 -6.33
N ASP A 212 -25.74 18.03 -6.15
CA ASP A 212 -26.77 18.26 -7.17
C ASP A 212 -26.23 19.15 -8.30
N ALA A 213 -25.48 20.21 -7.99
CA ALA A 213 -24.81 21.01 -9.02
C ALA A 213 -23.73 20.22 -9.79
N THR A 214 -23.10 19.22 -9.15
CA THR A 214 -22.16 18.31 -9.82
C THR A 214 -22.87 17.37 -10.82
N LYS A 215 -24.19 17.16 -10.69
CA LYS A 215 -24.99 16.31 -11.60
C LYS A 215 -25.75 17.12 -12.67
N TRP A 216 -26.21 18.32 -12.32
CA TRP A 216 -27.18 19.09 -13.09
C TRP A 216 -26.68 20.48 -13.53
N GLY A 217 -25.45 20.86 -13.18
CA GLY A 217 -24.89 22.19 -13.41
C GLY A 217 -25.22 23.19 -12.29
N VAL A 218 -24.53 24.34 -12.28
CA VAL A 218 -24.74 25.39 -11.28
C VAL A 218 -26.14 26.01 -11.45
N PRO A 219 -26.96 26.11 -10.39
CA PRO A 219 -28.30 26.70 -10.48
C PRO A 219 -28.29 28.13 -11.04
N SER A 220 -29.22 28.42 -11.95
CA SER A 220 -29.37 29.76 -12.54
C SER A 220 -29.64 30.85 -11.50
N GLU A 221 -30.36 30.52 -10.43
CA GLU A 221 -30.53 31.39 -9.25
C GLU A 221 -29.24 31.69 -8.47
N ALA A 222 -28.22 30.81 -8.55
CA ALA A 222 -26.92 31.04 -7.91
C ALA A 222 -26.03 31.90 -8.82
N ARG A 223 -26.09 31.68 -10.14
CA ARG A 223 -25.43 32.53 -11.15
C ARG A 223 -25.91 33.98 -11.07
N SER A 224 -27.21 34.22 -11.07
CA SER A 224 -27.77 35.58 -11.01
C SER A 224 -27.58 36.31 -9.68
N LYS A 225 -27.29 35.59 -8.59
CA LYS A 225 -27.01 36.19 -7.26
C LYS A 225 -25.55 36.59 -7.05
N HIS A 226 -24.62 36.17 -7.91
CA HIS A 226 -23.19 36.37 -7.67
C HIS A 226 -22.41 36.74 -8.95
N ASN A 227 -22.14 38.04 -9.12
CA ASN A 227 -21.52 38.64 -10.32
C ASN A 227 -20.26 37.92 -10.83
N GLY A 228 -19.50 37.25 -9.96
CA GLY A 228 -18.32 36.46 -10.34
C GLY A 228 -18.58 35.35 -11.38
N PHE A 229 -19.80 34.85 -11.54
CA PHE A 229 -20.12 33.87 -12.60
C PHE A 229 -20.06 34.46 -14.02
N SER A 230 -20.22 35.78 -14.18
CA SER A 230 -20.19 36.45 -15.49
C SER A 230 -18.86 36.26 -16.25
N GLN A 231 -17.77 35.91 -15.56
CA GLN A 231 -16.47 35.61 -16.19
C GLN A 231 -16.53 34.30 -17.02
N TRP A 232 -17.29 33.29 -16.58
CA TRP A 232 -17.56 32.08 -17.37
C TRP A 232 -18.58 32.29 -18.50
N GLU A 233 -19.35 33.39 -18.46
CA GLU A 233 -20.37 33.69 -19.47
C GLU A 233 -19.82 34.55 -20.63
N ASN A 234 -18.71 35.26 -20.39
CA ASN A 234 -18.07 36.13 -21.39
C ASN A 234 -16.70 35.64 -21.91
N SER A 235 -15.96 34.80 -21.16
CA SER A 235 -14.53 34.53 -21.45
C SER A 235 -14.05 33.08 -21.26
N TYR A 236 -14.98 32.13 -21.11
CA TYR A 236 -14.66 30.70 -21.02
C TYR A 236 -15.13 29.96 -22.27
N THR A 237 -14.18 29.49 -23.08
CA THR A 237 -14.46 28.66 -24.28
C THR A 237 -14.24 27.19 -23.98
N SER A 238 -13.17 26.84 -23.26
CA SER A 238 -12.90 25.47 -22.78
C SER A 238 -11.89 25.45 -21.64
N ARG A 239 -11.71 24.31 -20.98
CA ARG A 239 -10.61 24.07 -20.00
C ARG A 239 -9.18 24.24 -20.57
N ARG A 240 -9.02 24.46 -21.88
CA ARG A 240 -7.73 24.80 -22.52
C ARG A 240 -7.70 26.19 -23.15
N ASP A 241 -8.82 26.91 -23.13
CA ASP A 241 -8.97 28.23 -23.71
C ASP A 241 -9.95 29.07 -22.87
N HIS A 242 -9.40 29.85 -21.94
CA HIS A 242 -10.14 30.73 -21.04
C HIS A 242 -9.22 31.77 -20.40
N ASP A 243 -9.79 32.91 -20.02
CA ASP A 243 -9.09 34.00 -19.34
C ASP A 243 -8.67 33.64 -17.90
N THR A 244 -7.88 34.51 -17.26
CA THR A 244 -7.64 34.44 -15.81
C THR A 244 -8.91 34.83 -15.05
N ILE A 245 -9.42 33.90 -14.25
CA ILE A 245 -10.54 34.14 -13.32
C ILE A 245 -9.97 34.27 -11.90
N LEU A 246 -10.15 35.45 -11.30
CA LEU A 246 -9.70 35.76 -9.94
C LEU A 246 -10.87 36.35 -9.16
N GLN A 247 -11.23 35.71 -8.05
CA GLN A 247 -12.40 36.06 -7.23
C GLN A 247 -12.04 36.01 -5.75
N ILE A 248 -12.22 37.12 -5.03
CA ILE A 248 -12.04 37.17 -3.57
C ILE A 248 -13.41 36.90 -2.94
N VAL A 249 -13.57 35.72 -2.32
CA VAL A 249 -14.85 35.20 -1.80
C VAL A 249 -15.07 35.58 -0.33
N VAL A 250 -13.98 35.75 0.42
CA VAL A 250 -14.00 36.29 1.80
C VAL A 250 -12.79 37.19 1.95
N HIS A 251 -12.95 38.39 2.52
CA HIS A 251 -11.84 39.31 2.75
C HIS A 251 -12.00 40.08 4.06
N LYS A 252 -10.91 40.26 4.81
CA LYS A 252 -10.97 40.86 6.17
C LYS A 252 -11.55 42.28 6.23
N ASN A 253 -11.51 43.05 5.14
CA ASN A 253 -12.07 44.41 5.08
C ASN A 253 -13.54 44.46 4.60
N ASP A 254 -14.15 43.34 4.17
CA ASP A 254 -15.58 43.31 3.82
C ASP A 254 -16.44 43.30 5.09
N LEU A 255 -17.12 44.42 5.36
CA LEU A 255 -17.90 44.66 6.57
C LEU A 255 -19.12 43.73 6.75
N HIS A 256 -19.64 43.12 5.67
CA HIS A 256 -20.87 42.31 5.70
C HIS A 256 -20.65 40.83 5.31
N GLY A 257 -19.78 40.54 4.35
CA GLY A 257 -19.50 39.18 3.93
C GLY A 257 -18.51 38.43 4.82
N SER A 258 -17.58 39.11 5.49
CA SER A 258 -16.42 38.46 6.13
C SER A 258 -16.61 37.85 7.53
N LYS A 259 -17.72 38.14 8.21
CA LYS A 259 -17.92 37.74 9.61
C LYS A 259 -18.70 36.44 9.76
N ASP A 260 -18.37 35.70 10.81
CA ASP A 260 -19.08 34.50 11.28
C ASP A 260 -20.27 34.84 12.19
N GLU A 261 -21.02 33.83 12.66
CA GLU A 261 -22.19 34.03 13.54
C GLU A 261 -21.86 34.69 14.89
N ASP A 262 -20.60 34.62 15.35
CA ASP A 262 -20.13 35.25 16.59
C ASP A 262 -19.60 36.68 16.34
N GLY A 263 -19.68 37.17 15.10
CA GLY A 263 -19.16 38.48 14.68
C GLY A 263 -17.64 38.51 14.47
N CYS A 264 -16.96 37.37 14.56
CA CYS A 264 -15.52 37.26 14.36
C CYS A 264 -15.18 37.21 12.86
N ILE A 265 -13.99 37.71 12.50
CA ILE A 265 -13.51 37.75 11.11
C ILE A 265 -13.12 36.32 10.66
N LEU A 266 -13.55 35.93 9.47
CA LEU A 266 -13.11 34.69 8.81
C LEU A 266 -11.78 34.90 8.04
N PRO A 267 -10.96 33.83 7.87
CA PRO A 267 -9.78 33.86 7.02
C PRO A 267 -10.09 34.34 5.59
N THR A 268 -9.16 35.07 4.98
CA THR A 268 -9.32 35.54 3.59
C THR A 268 -9.34 34.34 2.65
N LEU A 269 -10.31 34.31 1.72
CA LEU A 269 -10.55 33.18 0.82
C LEU A 269 -10.56 33.68 -0.64
N VAL A 270 -9.69 33.11 -1.47
CA VAL A 270 -9.51 33.52 -2.88
C VAL A 270 -9.64 32.31 -3.79
N TYR A 271 -10.43 32.42 -4.86
CA TYR A 271 -10.46 31.50 -5.99
C TYR A 271 -9.64 32.05 -7.15
N MET A 272 -8.86 31.20 -7.80
CA MET A 272 -7.98 31.57 -8.91
C MET A 272 -7.88 30.45 -9.95
N ALA A 273 -8.34 30.70 -11.18
CA ALA A 273 -7.94 29.95 -12.37
C ALA A 273 -6.99 30.82 -13.21
N ARG A 274 -5.80 30.31 -13.52
CA ARG A 274 -4.84 30.96 -14.44
C ARG A 274 -5.35 30.91 -15.87
N GLU A 275 -5.09 31.92 -16.69
CA GLU A 275 -5.35 31.88 -18.13
C GLU A 275 -4.77 30.61 -18.78
N LYS A 276 -5.51 30.04 -19.73
CA LYS A 276 -5.03 28.96 -20.59
C LYS A 276 -5.37 29.29 -22.03
N ARG A 277 -4.43 29.02 -22.93
CA ARG A 277 -4.59 29.09 -24.39
C ARG A 277 -4.03 27.82 -25.03
N PRO A 278 -4.59 27.29 -26.13
CA PRO A 278 -4.10 26.06 -26.77
C PRO A 278 -2.62 26.12 -27.21
N GLN A 279 -2.15 27.34 -27.49
CA GLN A 279 -0.79 27.66 -27.96
C GLN A 279 0.26 27.64 -26.83
N TYR A 280 -0.14 27.73 -25.56
CA TYR A 280 0.74 27.90 -24.40
C TYR A 280 0.73 26.65 -23.51
N HIS A 281 1.91 26.07 -23.28
CA HIS A 281 2.05 24.86 -22.46
C HIS A 281 2.05 25.18 -20.95
N SER A 282 0.95 24.83 -20.28
CA SER A 282 0.85 24.92 -18.81
C SER A 282 1.57 23.77 -18.11
N HIS A 283 2.35 24.09 -17.07
CA HIS A 283 3.02 23.11 -16.21
C HIS A 283 2.07 22.57 -15.13
N TYR A 284 2.07 21.25 -14.95
CA TYR A 284 1.23 20.50 -14.00
C TYR A 284 2.01 20.08 -12.76
N LYS A 285 1.48 20.39 -11.57
CA LYS A 285 2.14 20.07 -10.29
C LYS A 285 2.08 18.59 -9.93
N ALA A 286 3.10 18.11 -9.21
CA ALA A 286 3.34 16.69 -8.99
C ALA A 286 3.66 16.35 -7.51
N GLY A 287 2.65 15.98 -6.72
CA GLY A 287 2.86 15.52 -5.34
C GLY A 287 3.56 14.14 -5.21
N ALA A 288 4.34 13.98 -4.13
CA ALA A 288 5.00 12.73 -3.76
C ALA A 288 4.54 12.18 -2.39
N ILE A 289 4.61 10.85 -2.20
CA ILE A 289 4.27 10.17 -0.94
C ILE A 289 5.26 9.01 -0.69
N ASN A 290 6.32 9.28 0.09
CA ASN A 290 7.20 8.35 0.83
C ASN A 290 8.31 9.20 1.51
N SER A 291 8.83 8.93 2.72
CA SER A 291 8.45 7.95 3.76
C SER A 291 8.64 8.57 5.17
N LEU A 292 8.07 7.95 6.21
CA LEU A 292 8.27 8.36 7.63
C LEU A 292 9.62 7.88 8.22
N VAL A 293 10.57 7.44 7.38
CA VAL A 293 11.88 6.90 7.79
C VAL A 293 13.03 7.80 7.36
N ASP A 294 12.94 8.34 6.16
CA ASP A 294 14.05 9.01 5.46
C ASP A 294 14.17 10.50 5.83
N LEU A 295 13.04 11.14 6.14
CA LEU A 295 12.95 12.56 6.49
C LEU A 295 13.66 12.89 7.82
N PRO A 296 13.53 12.09 8.91
CA PRO A 296 14.40 12.20 10.10
C PRO A 296 15.90 12.06 9.81
N GLY A 297 16.26 11.25 8.81
CA GLY A 297 17.65 10.99 8.42
C GLY A 297 18.28 12.17 7.68
N THR A 298 17.58 12.68 6.66
CA THR A 298 17.96 13.87 5.89
C THR A 298 17.98 15.16 6.73
N ASP A 299 17.08 15.31 7.70
CA ASP A 299 17.12 16.38 8.72
C ASP A 299 18.47 16.40 9.47
N GLY A 300 19.02 15.22 9.76
CA GLY A 300 20.35 15.03 10.35
C GLY A 300 21.52 15.59 9.52
N PHE A 301 21.34 15.81 8.22
CA PHE A 301 22.38 16.29 7.31
C PHE A 301 22.12 17.68 6.70
N GLY A 302 20.92 18.23 6.81
CA GLY A 302 20.64 19.61 6.37
C GLY A 302 19.16 19.99 6.30
N GLY A 303 18.28 18.99 6.32
CA GLY A 303 16.84 19.15 6.21
C GLY A 303 16.23 18.08 5.30
N PRO A 304 14.93 17.76 5.44
CA PRO A 304 14.22 16.87 4.53
C PRO A 304 14.21 17.39 3.10
N ILE A 305 14.16 16.46 2.14
CA ILE A 305 13.91 16.75 0.73
C ILE A 305 12.46 17.22 0.56
N PHE A 306 12.19 18.16 -0.36
CA PHE A 306 10.82 18.58 -0.68
C PHE A 306 10.11 17.49 -1.49
N ILE A 307 8.88 17.15 -1.08
CA ILE A 307 8.06 16.05 -1.61
C ILE A 307 6.66 16.52 -2.08
N GLY A 308 6.57 17.78 -2.52
CA GLY A 308 5.39 18.38 -3.15
C GLY A 308 4.25 18.80 -2.20
N THR A 309 4.11 18.18 -1.02
CA THR A 309 3.00 18.44 -0.07
C THR A 309 3.47 18.54 1.39
N CYS A 310 2.58 19.00 2.26
CA CYS A 310 2.75 19.07 3.73
C CYS A 310 3.98 19.89 4.18
N CYS A 311 4.37 20.91 3.41
CA CYS A 311 5.54 21.75 3.64
C CYS A 311 5.14 23.23 3.74
N PHE A 312 5.71 23.94 4.71
CA PHE A 312 5.68 25.40 4.77
C PHE A 312 6.98 25.98 4.21
N PHE A 313 6.87 26.96 3.32
CA PHE A 313 8.01 27.68 2.76
C PHE A 313 8.09 29.09 3.33
N ARG A 314 9.31 29.60 3.49
CA ARG A 314 9.52 31.05 3.57
C ARG A 314 9.45 31.62 2.16
N ARG A 315 8.69 32.71 1.97
CA ARG A 315 8.50 33.38 0.68
C ARG A 315 9.85 33.72 0.00
N ASP A 316 10.81 34.27 0.74
CA ASP A 316 12.18 34.54 0.28
C ASP A 316 12.89 33.37 -0.40
N ALA A 317 12.72 32.15 0.15
CA ALA A 317 13.42 30.98 -0.33
C ALA A 317 12.93 30.55 -1.73
N LEU A 318 11.72 30.97 -2.13
CA LEU A 318 11.18 30.82 -3.48
C LEU A 318 11.54 32.02 -4.38
N CYS A 319 11.81 33.19 -3.81
CA CYS A 319 12.14 34.44 -4.50
C CYS A 319 13.64 34.60 -4.86
N TRP A 320 14.37 33.50 -5.09
CA TRP A 320 15.82 33.48 -5.42
C TRP A 320 16.77 34.10 -4.35
N ASN A 321 16.27 34.54 -3.19
CA ASN A 321 17.11 35.06 -2.11
C ASN A 321 18.04 33.97 -1.54
N LYS A 322 19.34 34.27 -1.43
CA LYS A 322 20.33 33.39 -0.79
C LYS A 322 20.30 33.53 0.73
N PHE A 323 20.55 32.44 1.44
CA PHE A 323 20.60 32.48 2.89
C PHE A 323 21.90 33.15 3.40
N SER A 324 21.77 34.26 4.11
CA SER A 324 22.86 34.89 4.89
C SER A 324 22.67 34.62 6.39
N ARG A 325 23.76 34.61 7.16
CA ARG A 325 23.70 34.59 8.63
C ARG A 325 23.27 35.92 9.24
N GLU A 326 23.45 37.00 8.49
CA GLU A 326 23.05 38.36 8.86
C GLU A 326 21.60 38.68 8.47
N TYR A 327 20.94 37.76 7.76
CA TYR A 327 19.53 37.86 7.42
C TYR A 327 18.71 37.97 8.71
N LYS A 328 18.13 39.16 8.94
CA LYS A 328 17.09 39.38 9.93
C LYS A 328 15.74 39.26 9.22
N ASN A 329 14.79 38.59 9.86
CA ASN A 329 13.38 38.83 9.55
C ASN A 329 13.06 40.25 10.04
N ASP A 330 12.66 41.16 9.16
CA ASP A 330 11.99 42.37 9.60
C ASP A 330 10.51 42.08 9.83
N TRP A 331 10.18 41.81 11.09
CA TRP A 331 8.80 41.58 11.55
C TRP A 331 7.99 42.87 11.64
N ASN A 332 8.59 44.02 11.27
CA ASN A 332 7.97 45.33 11.34
C ASN A 332 7.31 45.73 10.00
N ASP A 333 7.90 45.35 8.86
CA ASP A 333 7.41 45.72 7.50
C ASP A 333 5.95 45.33 7.26
N GLU A 334 5.48 44.20 7.81
CA GLU A 334 4.06 43.79 7.73
C GLU A 334 3.13 44.86 8.36
N ASN A 335 3.55 45.54 9.44
CA ASN A 335 2.73 46.52 10.17
C ASN A 335 2.79 47.96 9.61
N GLU A 336 3.68 48.22 8.65
CA GLU A 336 3.75 49.51 7.95
C GLU A 336 3.02 49.43 6.61
N ASN A 337 3.24 48.36 5.83
CA ASN A 337 2.53 48.13 4.57
C ASN A 337 1.01 47.89 4.78
N GLU A 338 0.57 47.25 5.87
CA GLU A 338 -0.86 47.07 6.16
C GLU A 338 -1.62 48.39 6.44
N LYS A 339 -0.93 49.52 6.67
CA LYS A 339 -1.57 50.81 6.97
C LYS A 339 -1.88 51.68 5.75
N GLU A 340 -1.26 51.41 4.60
CA GLU A 340 -1.54 52.16 3.36
C GLU A 340 -2.69 51.56 2.54
N VAL A 341 -3.08 50.30 2.79
CA VAL A 341 -4.23 49.65 2.12
C VAL A 341 -5.55 50.11 2.72
N THR A 342 -5.92 51.35 2.42
CA THR A 342 -7.30 51.86 2.57
C THR A 342 -8.27 51.09 1.66
N GLU A 343 -9.59 51.32 1.79
CA GLU A 343 -10.61 50.70 0.91
C GLU A 343 -10.43 51.05 -0.58
N VAL A 344 -9.58 52.04 -0.89
CA VAL A 344 -9.24 52.43 -2.25
C VAL A 344 -8.50 51.30 -2.97
N ASN A 345 -9.28 50.61 -3.80
CA ASN A 345 -8.86 49.81 -4.95
C ASN A 345 -8.44 48.34 -4.75
N LEU A 346 -9.22 47.61 -3.94
CA LEU A 346 -9.34 46.15 -4.05
C LEU A 346 -9.59 45.66 -5.50
N HIS A 347 -10.27 46.45 -6.33
CA HIS A 347 -10.51 46.17 -7.75
C HIS A 347 -9.21 46.24 -8.57
N GLU A 348 -8.46 47.34 -8.50
CA GLU A 348 -7.13 47.46 -9.11
C GLU A 348 -6.16 46.38 -8.61
N LEU A 349 -6.20 46.01 -7.32
CA LEU A 349 -5.38 44.91 -6.81
C LEU A 349 -5.74 43.57 -7.48
N VAL A 350 -7.02 43.32 -7.75
CA VAL A 350 -7.49 42.14 -8.52
C VAL A 350 -7.04 42.21 -9.98
N GLU A 351 -7.23 43.33 -10.68
CA GLU A 351 -6.82 43.46 -12.09
C GLU A 351 -5.30 43.38 -12.26
N ASN A 352 -4.53 44.07 -11.43
CA ASN A 352 -3.06 43.96 -11.40
C ASN A 352 -2.60 42.53 -11.07
N SER A 353 -3.34 41.80 -10.23
CA SER A 353 -3.05 40.39 -9.94
C SER A 353 -3.38 39.45 -11.11
N LYS A 354 -4.37 39.76 -11.96
CA LYS A 354 -4.65 38.97 -13.18
C LYS A 354 -3.48 39.02 -14.16
N ALA A 355 -2.84 40.18 -14.32
CA ALA A 355 -1.68 40.35 -15.19
C ALA A 355 -0.45 39.52 -14.75
N LEU A 356 -0.38 39.09 -13.49
CA LEU A 356 0.65 38.17 -12.98
C LEU A 356 0.31 36.68 -13.20
N ALA A 357 -0.89 36.38 -13.70
CA ALA A 357 -1.42 35.04 -13.92
C ALA A 357 -1.72 34.72 -15.40
N ASP A 358 -1.50 35.71 -16.27
CA ASP A 358 -1.44 35.65 -17.73
C ASP A 358 -0.49 34.55 -18.24
N CYS A 359 -0.87 33.86 -19.31
CA CYS A 359 -0.15 32.68 -19.82
C CYS A 359 1.20 33.00 -20.48
N ALA A 360 1.46 34.27 -20.80
CA ALA A 360 2.73 34.78 -21.30
C ALA A 360 3.60 35.46 -20.22
N PHE A 361 3.13 35.67 -18.99
CA PHE A 361 3.92 36.29 -17.91
C PHE A 361 5.23 35.51 -17.58
N GLU A 362 5.25 34.19 -17.74
CA GLU A 362 6.45 33.36 -17.54
C GLU A 362 7.42 33.40 -18.75
N LYS A 363 6.98 33.93 -19.90
CA LYS A 363 7.77 34.09 -21.13
C LYS A 363 8.87 35.11 -20.85
N ASN A 364 10.11 34.76 -21.21
CA ASN A 364 11.33 35.58 -20.99
C ASN A 364 11.72 35.94 -19.54
N THR A 365 10.88 35.68 -18.52
CA THR A 365 11.22 35.98 -17.10
C THR A 365 12.07 34.89 -16.43
N PHE A 366 12.44 35.08 -15.16
CA PHE A 366 13.20 34.10 -14.34
C PHE A 366 12.32 33.09 -13.58
N TRP A 367 10.99 33.20 -13.67
CA TRP A 367 10.06 32.17 -13.18
C TRP A 367 10.33 30.83 -13.85
N GLY A 368 10.11 29.73 -13.12
CA GLY A 368 10.38 28.36 -13.58
C GLY A 368 11.86 27.98 -13.65
N LYS A 369 12.78 28.96 -13.74
CA LYS A 369 14.22 28.76 -13.97
C LYS A 369 15.04 29.04 -12.71
N LYS A 370 14.54 29.93 -11.86
CA LYS A 370 15.23 30.51 -10.69
C LYS A 370 14.26 30.96 -9.59
N ILE A 371 13.08 31.45 -9.97
CA ILE A 371 12.05 31.97 -9.07
C ILE A 371 10.87 31.00 -9.08
N GLY A 372 10.32 30.70 -7.90
CA GLY A 372 9.20 29.77 -7.72
C GLY A 372 9.63 28.30 -7.69
N SER A 373 8.84 27.44 -8.33
CA SER A 373 9.20 26.03 -8.57
C SER A 373 10.11 25.93 -9.79
N ILE A 374 11.02 24.95 -9.81
CA ILE A 374 11.95 24.74 -10.92
C ILE A 374 11.35 23.75 -11.93
N TYR A 375 11.04 24.25 -13.12
CA TYR A 375 10.35 23.52 -14.19
C TYR A 375 11.29 22.56 -14.94
N GLY A 376 10.71 21.73 -15.82
CA GLY A 376 11.46 20.82 -16.70
C GLY A 376 11.77 19.43 -16.12
N SER A 377 11.21 19.08 -14.96
CA SER A 377 11.24 17.72 -14.42
C SER A 377 9.86 17.25 -13.96
N LEU A 378 9.60 15.94 -14.10
CA LEU A 378 8.40 15.28 -13.57
C LEU A 378 8.35 15.22 -12.03
N VAL A 379 9.43 15.62 -11.35
CA VAL A 379 9.55 15.81 -9.89
C VAL A 379 10.20 17.17 -9.59
N GLU A 380 9.56 18.24 -10.11
CA GLU A 380 9.91 19.64 -9.86
C GLU A 380 10.05 19.98 -8.37
N ASP A 381 9.34 19.26 -7.49
CA ASP A 381 9.44 19.37 -6.03
C ASP A 381 10.86 19.00 -5.54
N VAL A 382 11.38 17.86 -5.98
CA VAL A 382 12.72 17.39 -5.60
C VAL A 382 13.81 18.31 -6.16
N VAL A 383 13.64 18.83 -7.38
CA VAL A 383 14.56 19.84 -7.97
C VAL A 383 14.52 21.13 -7.16
N THR A 384 13.32 21.66 -6.88
CA THR A 384 13.13 22.92 -6.14
C THR A 384 13.73 22.82 -4.74
N GLY A 385 13.50 21.70 -4.04
CA GLY A 385 14.13 21.44 -2.73
C GLY A 385 15.65 21.43 -2.80
N LEU A 386 16.24 20.76 -3.81
CA LEU A 386 17.70 20.72 -3.99
C LEU A 386 18.26 22.10 -4.32
N TRP A 387 17.57 22.85 -5.18
CA TRP A 387 17.95 24.21 -5.55
C TRP A 387 17.92 25.15 -4.32
N ILE A 388 16.83 25.15 -3.54
CA ILE A 388 16.70 25.95 -2.30
C ILE A 388 17.83 25.64 -1.32
N GLN A 389 18.06 24.35 -1.02
CA GLN A 389 19.14 23.92 -0.12
C GLN A 389 20.53 24.31 -0.66
N SER A 390 20.72 24.32 -1.98
CA SER A 390 21.97 24.77 -2.60
C SER A 390 22.25 26.28 -2.46
N GLN A 391 21.24 27.10 -2.13
CA GLN A 391 21.39 28.51 -1.77
C GLN A 391 21.66 28.73 -0.26
N GLY A 392 21.91 27.66 0.50
CA GLY A 392 22.26 27.70 1.92
C GLY A 392 21.09 27.61 2.91
N TRP A 393 19.85 27.61 2.40
CA TRP A 393 18.66 27.37 3.21
C TRP A 393 18.64 25.95 3.81
N LYS A 394 17.89 25.77 4.89
CA LYS A 394 17.69 24.49 5.57
C LYS A 394 16.20 24.25 5.73
N SER A 395 15.73 23.10 5.27
CA SER A 395 14.42 22.57 5.65
C SER A 395 14.49 21.92 7.04
N VAL A 396 13.34 21.67 7.65
CA VAL A 396 13.22 20.99 8.96
C VAL A 396 12.14 19.92 8.87
N TYR A 397 12.41 18.72 9.37
CA TYR A 397 11.38 17.68 9.54
C TYR A 397 10.79 17.73 10.95
N TYR A 398 9.46 17.68 11.04
CA TYR A 398 8.72 17.54 12.28
C TYR A 398 7.59 16.50 12.11
N ASN A 399 7.42 15.64 13.11
CA ASN A 399 6.35 14.65 13.16
C ASN A 399 5.59 14.79 14.50
N PRO A 400 4.48 15.54 14.54
CA PRO A 400 3.66 15.68 15.74
C PRO A 400 3.02 14.35 16.18
N SER A 401 2.64 14.26 17.46
CA SER A 401 1.96 13.10 18.05
C SER A 401 0.56 12.87 17.46
N ILE A 402 -0.15 13.94 17.10
CA ILE A 402 -1.37 13.90 16.29
C ILE A 402 -0.98 14.20 14.85
N ARG A 403 -1.45 13.39 13.89
CA ARG A 403 -1.13 13.56 12.45
C ARG A 403 -1.74 14.85 11.89
N ALA A 404 -0.94 15.92 11.85
CA ALA A 404 -1.38 17.26 11.42
C ALA A 404 -1.89 17.31 9.97
N PHE A 405 -1.43 16.41 9.09
CA PHE A 405 -1.91 16.27 7.73
C PHE A 405 -2.39 14.84 7.46
N SER A 406 -3.59 14.70 6.90
CA SER A 406 -4.17 13.44 6.43
C SER A 406 -4.88 13.71 5.11
N GLY A 407 -4.45 13.05 4.03
CA GLY A 407 -5.03 13.20 2.68
C GLY A 407 -5.83 11.97 2.24
N ILE A 408 -5.86 11.74 0.93
CA ILE A 408 -6.38 10.51 0.30
C ILE A 408 -5.25 9.88 -0.52
N ALA A 409 -4.99 8.58 -0.32
CA ALA A 409 -4.03 7.83 -1.13
C ALA A 409 -4.69 7.29 -2.42
N PRO A 410 -3.91 6.93 -3.45
CA PRO A 410 -4.44 6.21 -4.60
C PRO A 410 -5.09 4.91 -4.11
N THR A 411 -6.41 4.85 -4.23
CA THR A 411 -7.18 3.63 -3.94
C THR A 411 -6.92 2.54 -4.97
N ASN A 412 -5.93 2.68 -5.87
CA ASN A 412 -5.56 1.65 -6.81
C ASN A 412 -4.07 1.64 -7.20
N LEU A 413 -3.51 0.45 -7.44
CA LEU A 413 -2.15 0.25 -7.95
C LEU A 413 -1.89 0.72 -9.40
N LEU A 414 -2.84 0.86 -10.35
CA LEU A 414 -2.44 1.47 -11.64
C LEU A 414 -2.10 2.95 -11.44
N ARG A 415 -2.91 3.72 -10.71
CA ARG A 415 -2.57 5.09 -10.29
C ARG A 415 -1.26 5.08 -9.50
N SER A 416 -1.07 4.12 -8.57
CA SER A 416 0.18 4.01 -7.82
C SER A 416 1.40 3.66 -8.70
N LEU A 417 1.28 2.82 -9.73
CA LEU A 417 2.36 2.49 -10.67
C LEU A 417 2.63 3.62 -11.66
N VAL A 418 1.59 4.33 -12.11
CA VAL A 418 1.74 5.55 -12.92
C VAL A 418 2.44 6.65 -12.10
N GLN A 419 2.10 6.78 -10.83
CA GLN A 419 2.76 7.69 -9.89
C GLN A 419 4.21 7.29 -9.60
N MET A 420 4.47 6.01 -9.28
CA MET A 420 5.82 5.46 -9.11
C MET A 420 6.66 5.56 -10.39
N ARG A 421 6.05 5.40 -11.57
CA ARG A 421 6.70 5.64 -12.87
C ARG A 421 7.05 7.11 -13.05
N ARG A 422 6.12 8.04 -12.80
CA ARG A 422 6.39 9.49 -12.88
C ARG A 422 7.56 9.87 -11.96
N TRP A 423 7.59 9.32 -10.75
CA TRP A 423 8.73 9.50 -9.84
C TRP A 423 10.00 8.86 -10.39
N ALA A 424 9.98 7.62 -10.89
CA ALA A 424 11.16 6.96 -11.46
C ALA A 424 11.74 7.73 -12.66
N GLU A 425 10.90 8.17 -13.59
CA GLU A 425 11.28 8.97 -14.76
C GLU A 425 11.85 10.33 -14.33
N GLY A 426 11.17 11.05 -13.42
CA GLY A 426 11.65 12.32 -12.88
C GLY A 426 12.95 12.22 -12.09
N GLN A 427 13.10 11.20 -11.24
CA GLN A 427 14.31 10.96 -10.45
C GLN A 427 15.52 10.64 -11.34
N LEU A 428 15.30 9.92 -12.46
CA LEU A 428 16.32 9.70 -13.49
C LEU A 428 16.60 10.95 -14.33
N GLN A 429 15.60 11.80 -14.64
CA GLN A 429 15.82 13.11 -15.28
C GLN A 429 16.78 13.97 -14.44
N ILE A 430 16.62 14.02 -13.11
CA ILE A 430 17.57 14.71 -12.22
C ILE A 430 18.96 14.03 -12.23
N LEU A 431 19.02 12.70 -12.29
CA LEU A 431 20.28 11.97 -12.33
C LEU A 431 21.09 12.21 -13.64
N PHE A 432 20.42 12.60 -14.73
CA PHE A 432 21.06 12.85 -16.02
C PHE A 432 21.15 14.33 -16.43
N SER A 433 20.40 15.23 -15.80
CA SER A 433 20.47 16.69 -16.03
C SER A 433 21.63 17.38 -15.29
N GLU A 434 21.67 18.72 -15.34
CA GLU A 434 22.60 19.54 -14.56
C GLU A 434 22.37 19.44 -13.04
N PHE A 435 21.15 19.13 -12.61
CA PHE A 435 20.75 19.06 -11.20
C PHE A 435 21.26 17.82 -10.45
N ARG A 436 22.12 17.00 -11.07
CA ARG A 436 22.82 15.85 -10.45
C ARG A 436 23.32 16.20 -9.04
N PRO A 437 22.84 15.57 -7.95
CA PRO A 437 23.16 15.99 -6.58
C PRO A 437 24.66 16.02 -6.26
N LYS A 438 25.41 15.03 -6.75
CA LYS A 438 26.88 14.92 -6.58
C LYS A 438 27.66 16.09 -7.22
N CYS A 439 27.11 16.70 -8.27
CA CYS A 439 27.73 17.82 -8.99
C CYS A 439 27.13 19.15 -8.54
N TYR A 440 25.81 19.28 -8.62
CA TYR A 440 25.07 20.51 -8.33
C TYR A 440 25.15 20.92 -6.86
N GLY A 441 25.05 19.94 -5.95
CA GLY A 441 25.14 20.14 -4.51
C GLY A 441 26.56 20.10 -3.94
N HIS A 442 27.58 19.87 -4.78
CA HIS A 442 28.97 19.78 -4.32
C HIS A 442 29.40 21.07 -3.62
N ASN A 443 29.99 20.95 -2.42
CA ASN A 443 30.38 22.02 -1.50
C ASN A 443 29.28 23.01 -1.06
N LYS A 444 28.04 22.91 -1.59
CA LYS A 444 26.86 23.67 -1.15
C LYS A 444 26.02 22.92 -0.11
N VAL A 445 25.89 21.60 -0.28
CA VAL A 445 25.05 20.70 0.52
C VAL A 445 25.91 19.61 1.15
N LYS A 446 25.64 19.19 2.40
CA LYS A 446 26.47 18.18 3.09
C LYS A 446 26.44 16.82 2.39
N LEU A 447 27.56 16.09 2.44
CA LEU A 447 27.75 14.79 1.78
C LEU A 447 26.63 13.78 2.08
N GLY A 448 26.23 13.61 3.35
CA GLY A 448 25.15 12.67 3.72
C GLY A 448 23.78 13.04 3.16
N LEU A 449 23.52 14.33 2.90
CA LEU A 449 22.30 14.78 2.23
C LEU A 449 22.41 14.62 0.70
N GLN A 450 23.59 14.85 0.11
CA GLN A 450 23.84 14.46 -1.29
C GLN A 450 23.62 12.95 -1.52
N TRP A 451 24.02 12.10 -0.56
CA TRP A 451 23.78 10.65 -0.60
C TRP A 451 22.29 10.31 -0.40
N GLY A 452 21.59 11.05 0.46
CA GLY A 452 20.13 10.96 0.60
C GLY A 452 19.38 11.29 -0.70
N TYR A 453 19.79 12.34 -1.42
CA TYR A 453 19.30 12.60 -2.77
C TYR A 453 19.65 11.45 -3.73
N LEU A 454 20.93 11.02 -3.78
CA LEU A 454 21.35 9.91 -4.66
C LEU A 454 20.56 8.61 -4.42
N HIS A 455 20.15 8.31 -3.18
CA HIS A 455 19.25 7.20 -2.89
C HIS A 455 17.93 7.32 -3.69
N TYR A 456 17.23 8.46 -3.60
CA TYR A 456 16.01 8.68 -4.40
C TYR A 456 16.30 8.78 -5.91
N ASN A 457 17.38 9.44 -6.34
CA ASN A 457 17.72 9.56 -7.75
C ASN A 457 18.06 8.21 -8.41
N THR A 458 18.46 7.20 -7.63
CA THR A 458 18.93 5.91 -8.14
C THR A 458 18.00 4.72 -7.82
N PHE A 459 16.90 4.92 -7.10
CA PHE A 459 15.94 3.84 -6.76
C PHE A 459 15.47 3.07 -7.99
N ALA A 460 15.20 3.78 -9.10
CA ALA A 460 14.73 3.17 -10.34
C ALA A 460 15.74 2.18 -10.93
N ILE A 461 17.05 2.38 -10.71
CA ILE A 461 18.12 1.52 -11.24
C ILE A 461 18.20 0.20 -10.46
N THR A 462 17.86 0.18 -9.16
CA THR A 462 17.86 -1.07 -8.37
C THR A 462 16.85 -2.09 -8.88
N SER A 463 15.82 -1.65 -9.61
CA SER A 463 14.89 -2.55 -10.31
C SER A 463 15.62 -3.52 -11.26
N LEU A 464 16.77 -3.13 -11.83
CA LEU A 464 17.57 -4.00 -12.69
C LEU A 464 18.24 -5.13 -11.88
N SER A 465 18.82 -4.81 -10.71
CA SER A 465 19.39 -5.83 -9.81
C SER A 465 18.32 -6.78 -9.29
N VAL A 466 17.17 -6.24 -8.86
CA VAL A 466 16.02 -7.03 -8.40
C VAL A 466 15.48 -7.91 -9.53
N LEU A 467 15.36 -7.39 -10.76
CA LEU A 467 14.93 -8.16 -11.92
C LEU A 467 15.91 -9.30 -12.22
N TYR A 468 17.22 -9.06 -12.17
CA TYR A 468 18.25 -10.08 -12.37
C TYR A 468 18.16 -11.19 -11.31
N TYR A 469 18.05 -10.82 -10.03
CA TYR A 469 17.84 -11.75 -8.91
C TYR A 469 16.53 -12.54 -9.00
N SER A 470 15.48 -11.91 -9.52
CA SER A 470 14.15 -12.50 -9.65
C SER A 470 13.95 -13.38 -10.89
N ILE A 471 14.96 -13.51 -11.74
CA ILE A 471 14.91 -14.32 -12.97
C ILE A 471 16.07 -15.32 -13.02
N ILE A 472 17.31 -14.88 -12.81
CA ILE A 472 18.49 -15.69 -13.18
C ILE A 472 18.75 -16.86 -12.22
N PRO A 473 18.84 -16.67 -10.87
CA PRO A 473 18.96 -17.82 -9.97
C PRO A 473 17.79 -18.83 -10.06
N PRO A 474 16.51 -18.41 -10.15
CA PRO A 474 15.40 -19.33 -10.41
C PRO A 474 15.58 -20.16 -11.69
N LEU A 475 15.91 -19.53 -12.83
CA LEU A 475 16.08 -20.24 -14.11
C LEU A 475 17.25 -21.24 -14.11
N TYR A 476 18.31 -21.00 -13.33
CA TYR A 476 19.44 -21.92 -13.22
C TYR A 476 19.23 -23.07 -12.21
N LEU A 477 18.17 -23.02 -11.37
CA LEU A 477 17.73 -24.21 -10.61
C LEU A 477 17.40 -25.36 -11.57
N LEU A 478 16.73 -25.07 -12.70
CA LEU A 478 16.40 -26.00 -13.79
C LEU A 478 17.62 -26.62 -14.50
N LYS A 479 18.84 -26.19 -14.14
CA LYS A 479 20.11 -26.71 -14.68
C LYS A 479 21.04 -27.26 -13.61
N GLY A 480 20.61 -27.33 -12.35
CA GLY A 480 21.45 -27.84 -11.26
C GLY A 480 22.72 -27.01 -11.01
N ILE A 481 22.72 -25.73 -11.42
CA ILE A 481 23.83 -24.79 -11.26
C ILE A 481 23.50 -23.83 -10.12
N SER A 482 24.36 -23.80 -9.09
CA SER A 482 24.21 -22.95 -7.92
C SER A 482 25.12 -21.74 -8.02
N PHE A 483 24.57 -20.56 -7.81
CA PHE A 483 25.31 -19.30 -7.68
C PHE A 483 25.59 -18.94 -6.22
N PHE A 484 25.39 -19.85 -5.28
CA PHE A 484 25.51 -19.59 -3.85
C PHE A 484 26.40 -20.65 -3.16
N PRO A 485 27.06 -20.29 -2.05
CA PRO A 485 27.88 -21.24 -1.29
C PRO A 485 27.03 -22.38 -0.72
N LYS A 486 27.62 -23.59 -0.67
CA LYS A 486 27.05 -24.76 0.01
C LYS A 486 26.82 -24.47 1.49
N MET A 487 25.82 -25.10 2.10
CA MET A 487 25.52 -24.92 3.54
C MET A 487 26.69 -25.26 4.48
N GLY A 488 27.51 -26.25 4.13
CA GLY A 488 28.70 -26.61 4.92
C GLY A 488 29.93 -25.70 4.72
N SER A 489 29.84 -24.66 3.89
CA SER A 489 30.96 -23.75 3.60
C SER A 489 30.95 -22.53 4.52
N LEU A 490 32.12 -22.10 5.00
CA LEU A 490 32.27 -20.84 5.75
C LEU A 490 31.74 -19.62 4.96
N TRP A 491 31.79 -19.67 3.62
CA TRP A 491 31.24 -18.63 2.75
C TRP A 491 29.71 -18.50 2.83
N PHE A 492 28.98 -19.48 3.37
CA PHE A 492 27.55 -19.36 3.67
C PHE A 492 27.26 -18.26 4.71
N ILE A 493 28.16 -18.07 5.68
CA ILE A 493 27.95 -17.17 6.83
C ILE A 493 27.76 -15.71 6.39
N PRO A 494 28.58 -15.11 5.49
CA PRO A 494 28.30 -13.79 4.93
C PRO A 494 26.91 -13.63 4.29
N PHE A 495 26.49 -14.56 3.42
CA PHE A 495 25.19 -14.49 2.75
C PHE A 495 24.03 -14.57 3.77
N ALA A 496 24.10 -15.52 4.70
CA ALA A 496 23.13 -15.63 5.78
C ALA A 496 23.10 -14.38 6.67
N SER A 497 24.27 -13.77 6.96
CA SER A 497 24.38 -12.56 7.78
C SER A 497 23.75 -11.34 7.14
N VAL A 498 23.88 -11.15 5.83
CA VAL A 498 23.18 -10.06 5.11
C VAL A 498 21.66 -10.27 5.13
N ILE A 499 21.20 -11.49 4.86
CA ILE A 499 19.75 -11.82 4.82
C ILE A 499 19.12 -11.67 6.20
N VAL A 500 19.67 -12.32 7.23
CA VAL A 500 19.18 -12.23 8.62
C VAL A 500 19.33 -10.79 9.14
N GLY A 501 20.40 -10.10 8.77
CA GLY A 501 20.64 -8.71 9.12
C GLY A 501 19.53 -7.79 8.62
N GLU A 502 19.25 -7.73 7.32
CA GLU A 502 18.22 -6.83 6.76
C GLU A 502 16.80 -7.17 7.25
N ILE A 503 16.49 -8.46 7.44
CA ILE A 503 15.22 -8.90 8.04
C ILE A 503 15.12 -8.41 9.49
N ALA A 504 16.11 -8.71 10.35
CA ALA A 504 16.08 -8.36 11.77
C ALA A 504 16.09 -6.85 11.99
N TYR A 505 16.92 -6.11 11.26
CA TYR A 505 16.95 -4.64 11.37
C TYR A 505 15.64 -4.02 10.91
N SER A 506 15.11 -4.42 9.75
CA SER A 506 13.89 -3.79 9.21
C SER A 506 12.67 -4.15 10.08
N LEU A 507 12.68 -5.32 10.73
CA LEU A 507 11.69 -5.67 11.76
C LEU A 507 11.82 -4.76 12.99
N ILE A 508 13.03 -4.52 13.50
CA ILE A 508 13.30 -3.57 14.60
C ILE A 508 12.86 -2.15 14.21
N GLU A 509 13.14 -1.69 12.99
CA GLU A 509 12.78 -0.35 12.52
C GLU A 509 11.26 -0.16 12.35
N GLY A 510 10.53 -1.22 11.96
CA GLY A 510 9.07 -1.24 11.95
C GLY A 510 8.46 -1.20 13.36
N LEU A 511 8.91 -2.10 14.25
CA LEU A 511 8.44 -2.18 15.63
C LEU A 511 8.74 -0.92 16.45
N SER A 512 9.87 -0.24 16.18
CA SER A 512 10.29 0.97 16.89
C SER A 512 9.45 2.23 16.60
N LYS A 513 8.46 2.14 15.69
CA LYS A 513 7.70 3.29 15.18
C LYS A 513 6.18 3.12 15.29
N GLU A 514 5.73 2.34 16.28
CA GLU A 514 4.31 1.94 16.44
C GLU A 514 3.75 1.19 15.20
N GLY A 515 4.65 0.69 14.34
CA GLY A 515 4.32 -0.06 13.15
C GLY A 515 3.95 -1.50 13.49
N SER A 516 2.84 -1.97 12.93
CA SER A 516 2.51 -3.40 12.96
C SER A 516 3.49 -4.20 12.11
N ILE A 517 3.69 -5.48 12.43
CA ILE A 517 4.52 -6.41 11.64
C ILE A 517 4.00 -6.53 10.18
N LYS A 518 2.71 -6.27 9.95
CA LYS A 518 2.14 -6.08 8.61
C LYS A 518 2.87 -4.99 7.81
N GLY A 519 3.14 -3.83 8.42
CA GLY A 519 3.82 -2.70 7.77
C GLY A 519 5.20 -3.05 7.20
N PHE A 520 5.92 -3.96 7.84
CA PHE A 520 7.19 -4.51 7.36
C PHE A 520 7.03 -5.32 6.06
N PHE A 521 5.92 -6.05 5.89
CA PHE A 521 5.55 -6.70 4.62
C PHE A 521 4.82 -5.74 3.64
N GLY A 522 5.04 -4.42 3.76
CA GLY A 522 4.45 -3.40 2.88
C GLY A 522 2.96 -3.13 3.12
N HIS A 523 2.35 -3.73 4.14
CA HIS A 523 0.94 -3.55 4.49
C HIS A 523 0.83 -2.37 5.49
N SER A 524 1.06 -1.16 5.00
CA SER A 524 1.06 0.05 5.83
C SER A 524 -0.34 0.39 6.34
N ASN A 525 -0.49 0.63 7.65
CA ASN A 525 -1.66 1.28 8.25
C ASN A 525 -1.78 2.72 7.72
N SER A 526 -2.39 2.87 6.55
CA SER A 526 -2.33 4.09 5.74
C SER A 526 -3.15 5.21 6.40
N SER A 527 -2.58 6.41 6.49
CA SER A 527 -3.15 7.53 7.27
C SER A 527 -4.39 8.18 6.67
N PHE A 528 -4.88 7.64 5.56
CA PHE A 528 -5.71 8.37 4.61
C PHE A 528 -7.18 8.15 4.92
N LEU A 529 -7.90 9.25 5.13
CA LEU A 529 -9.28 9.17 5.55
C LEU A 529 -10.18 8.92 4.34
N LEU A 530 -10.80 7.74 4.31
CA LEU A 530 -11.77 7.35 3.29
C LEU A 530 -13.01 8.23 3.37
N THR A 531 -13.01 9.37 2.66
CA THR A 531 -14.26 10.03 2.29
C THR A 531 -14.84 9.31 1.08
N PRO A 532 -16.02 8.67 1.16
CA PRO A 532 -16.64 8.03 0.01
C PRO A 532 -17.07 9.11 -0.99
N LYS A 533 -16.28 9.30 -2.06
CA LYS A 533 -16.54 10.25 -3.15
C LYS A 533 -16.22 9.57 -4.48
N VAL A 534 -17.27 9.26 -5.23
CA VAL A 534 -17.23 8.71 -6.61
C VAL A 534 -16.34 7.47 -6.76
N THR A 535 -16.37 6.60 -5.76
CA THR A 535 -15.89 5.21 -5.83
C THR A 535 -17.09 4.29 -5.69
N GLU A 536 -17.18 3.23 -6.51
CA GLU A 536 -18.11 2.13 -6.18
C GLU A 536 -17.84 1.68 -4.73
N ASP A 537 -18.86 1.43 -3.92
CA ASP A 537 -18.67 1.03 -2.51
C ASP A 537 -17.72 -0.16 -2.37
N ASP A 538 -17.74 -1.07 -3.34
CA ASP A 538 -16.92 -2.28 -3.34
C ASP A 538 -15.42 -1.96 -3.51
N LEU A 539 -15.09 -0.87 -4.21
CA LEU A 539 -13.71 -0.36 -4.33
C LEU A 539 -13.21 0.20 -2.99
N ALA A 540 -14.06 0.90 -2.24
CA ALA A 540 -13.74 1.35 -0.89
C ALA A 540 -13.64 0.18 0.11
N LYS A 541 -14.66 -0.69 0.19
CA LYS A 541 -14.71 -1.90 1.06
C LYS A 541 -13.50 -2.83 0.88
N ARG A 542 -12.84 -2.79 -0.28
CA ARG A 542 -11.65 -3.58 -0.58
C ARG A 542 -10.38 -2.83 -0.25
N TYR A 543 -10.31 -1.50 -0.47
CA TYR A 543 -9.27 -0.64 0.12
C TYR A 543 -9.26 -0.69 1.67
N GLU A 544 -10.24 -1.35 2.28
CA GLU A 544 -10.29 -1.73 3.71
C GLU A 544 -9.91 -3.21 4.03
N LYS A 545 -9.55 -4.06 3.04
CA LYS A 545 -9.31 -5.53 3.15
C LYS A 545 -7.99 -6.19 2.66
N GLU A 546 -6.94 -5.51 2.21
CA GLU A 546 -5.60 -6.00 1.69
C GLU A 546 -5.68 -6.96 0.48
N ILE A 547 -6.92 -7.31 0.10
CA ILE A 547 -7.48 -7.68 -1.20
C ILE A 547 -7.15 -6.59 -2.24
N MET A 548 -7.88 -6.47 -3.36
CA MET A 548 -7.39 -5.90 -4.62
C MET A 548 -8.45 -5.09 -5.46
N GLU A 549 -8.43 -3.83 -6.00
CA GLU A 549 -7.72 -2.46 -6.15
C GLU A 549 -7.01 -1.78 -7.43
N PHE A 550 -5.80 -2.04 -8.04
CA PHE A 550 -5.30 -1.50 -9.39
C PHE A 550 -6.16 -0.72 -10.47
N GLY A 551 -7.44 -0.90 -10.81
CA GLY A 551 -8.06 -0.38 -12.06
C GLY A 551 -8.18 -1.30 -13.32
N THR A 552 -7.18 -1.38 -14.20
CA THR A 552 -7.43 -1.73 -15.63
C THR A 552 -6.40 -2.65 -16.36
N SER A 553 -6.63 -2.87 -17.66
CA SER A 553 -5.63 -3.39 -18.60
C SER A 553 -4.40 -2.48 -18.64
N SER A 554 -3.22 -3.00 -18.28
CA SER A 554 -1.98 -2.23 -18.36
C SER A 554 -0.75 -3.14 -18.55
N PRO A 555 0.19 -2.78 -19.44
CA PRO A 555 1.34 -3.63 -19.77
C PRO A 555 2.23 -3.97 -18.56
N TYR A 556 2.35 -3.08 -17.55
CA TYR A 556 3.15 -3.31 -16.33
C TYR A 556 2.82 -4.64 -15.65
N PHE A 557 1.53 -4.95 -15.58
CA PHE A 557 1.03 -6.14 -14.92
C PHE A 557 1.43 -7.43 -15.65
N THR A 558 1.55 -7.38 -16.98
CA THR A 558 2.04 -8.52 -17.80
C THR A 558 3.46 -8.92 -17.40
N VAL A 559 4.32 -7.93 -17.12
CA VAL A 559 5.72 -8.16 -16.75
C VAL A 559 5.80 -8.76 -15.35
N LEU A 560 5.11 -8.15 -14.39
CA LEU A 560 5.01 -8.63 -13.01
C LEU A 560 4.45 -10.07 -12.94
N ALA A 561 3.46 -10.38 -13.79
CA ALA A 561 2.91 -11.73 -13.94
C ALA A 561 3.91 -12.74 -14.52
N THR A 562 4.53 -12.39 -15.65
CA THR A 562 5.47 -13.28 -16.36
C THR A 562 6.64 -13.67 -15.45
N VAL A 563 7.23 -12.71 -14.72
CA VAL A 563 8.37 -12.96 -13.82
C VAL A 563 7.97 -13.85 -12.65
N ALA A 564 6.84 -13.57 -12.00
CA ALA A 564 6.41 -14.39 -10.87
C ALA A 564 6.06 -15.83 -11.29
N LEU A 565 5.47 -16.03 -12.47
CA LEU A 565 5.18 -17.36 -13.04
C LEU A 565 6.43 -18.18 -13.30
N LEU A 566 7.44 -17.53 -13.87
CA LEU A 566 8.72 -18.15 -14.13
C LEU A 566 9.29 -18.73 -12.83
N ASN A 567 9.14 -18.00 -11.73
CA ASN A 567 9.57 -18.44 -10.40
C ASN A 567 8.74 -19.60 -9.83
N LEU A 568 7.41 -19.68 -10.07
CA LEU A 568 6.68 -20.91 -9.75
C LEU A 568 7.20 -22.08 -10.57
N PHE A 569 7.27 -21.93 -11.89
CA PHE A 569 7.57 -23.07 -12.76
C PHE A 569 8.99 -23.60 -12.49
N CYS A 570 9.92 -22.72 -12.16
CA CYS A 570 11.22 -23.10 -11.60
C CYS A 570 11.08 -23.85 -10.25
N LEU A 571 10.34 -23.28 -9.28
CA LEU A 571 10.18 -23.89 -7.97
C LEU A 571 9.48 -25.26 -8.01
N LEU A 572 8.43 -25.45 -8.82
CA LEU A 572 7.72 -26.73 -8.93
C LEU A 572 8.57 -27.82 -9.58
N SER A 573 9.34 -27.53 -10.63
CA SER A 573 10.29 -28.50 -11.16
C SER A 573 11.32 -28.84 -10.09
N THR A 574 11.92 -27.82 -9.47
CA THR A 574 12.95 -28.03 -8.44
C THR A 574 12.42 -28.84 -7.26
N LEU A 575 11.18 -28.63 -6.81
CA LEU A 575 10.54 -29.42 -5.76
C LEU A 575 10.28 -30.87 -6.21
N LYS A 576 9.79 -31.09 -7.43
CA LYS A 576 9.67 -32.44 -8.00
C LYS A 576 11.00 -33.17 -8.01
N ASP A 577 12.07 -32.49 -8.40
CA ASP A 577 13.40 -33.07 -8.53
C ASP A 577 14.06 -33.25 -7.14
N LEU A 578 13.73 -32.41 -6.15
CA LEU A 578 14.05 -32.55 -4.72
C LEU A 578 13.45 -33.81 -4.08
N PHE A 579 12.28 -34.26 -4.55
CA PHE A 579 11.68 -35.53 -4.12
C PHE A 579 12.32 -36.77 -4.77
N LEU A 580 13.21 -36.59 -5.76
CA LEU A 580 13.85 -37.67 -6.51
C LEU A 580 15.34 -37.84 -6.17
N GLU A 581 16.06 -36.73 -5.90
CA GLU A 581 17.49 -36.78 -5.55
C GLU A 581 17.76 -36.86 -4.04
N LYS A 582 18.84 -37.56 -3.66
CA LYS A 582 19.32 -37.63 -2.27
C LYS A 582 19.98 -36.31 -1.85
N GLY A 583 20.05 -36.06 -0.54
CA GLY A 583 20.30 -34.75 0.09
C GLY A 583 21.51 -33.89 -0.33
N ALA A 584 22.43 -34.39 -1.15
CA ALA A 584 23.53 -33.59 -1.72
C ALA A 584 23.02 -32.42 -2.60
N PHE A 585 21.86 -32.57 -3.25
CA PHE A 585 21.22 -31.46 -3.97
C PHE A 585 20.85 -30.31 -3.01
N VAL A 586 20.27 -30.64 -1.86
CA VAL A 586 19.86 -29.66 -0.82
C VAL A 586 21.07 -28.87 -0.33
N GLU A 587 22.17 -29.55 -0.02
CA GLU A 587 23.41 -28.93 0.45
C GLU A 587 24.00 -27.92 -0.56
N LYS A 588 23.83 -28.21 -1.87
CA LYS A 588 24.31 -27.38 -2.99
C LYS A 588 23.36 -26.22 -3.33
N MET A 589 22.05 -26.38 -3.12
CA MET A 589 21.02 -25.48 -3.67
C MET A 589 20.24 -24.65 -2.65
N ALA A 590 20.40 -24.90 -1.34
CA ALA A 590 19.56 -24.33 -0.28
C ALA A 590 19.27 -22.82 -0.43
N LEU A 591 20.29 -21.97 -0.56
CA LEU A 591 20.10 -20.51 -0.70
C LEU A 591 19.35 -20.12 -2.00
N GLN A 592 19.52 -20.86 -3.09
CA GLN A 592 18.86 -20.58 -4.36
C GLN A 592 17.40 -21.04 -4.36
N VAL A 593 17.10 -22.16 -3.68
CA VAL A 593 15.74 -22.64 -3.43
C VAL A 593 15.01 -21.74 -2.45
N LEU A 594 15.68 -21.29 -1.37
CA LEU A 594 15.13 -20.33 -0.42
C LEU A 594 14.85 -18.98 -1.08
N LEU A 595 15.77 -18.46 -1.91
CA LEU A 595 15.53 -17.26 -2.71
C LEU A 595 14.34 -17.43 -3.65
N CYS A 596 14.25 -18.55 -4.38
CA CYS A 596 13.12 -18.82 -5.28
C CYS A 596 11.79 -18.93 -4.51
N GLY A 597 11.75 -19.68 -3.41
CA GLY A 597 10.59 -19.78 -2.52
C GLY A 597 10.19 -18.45 -1.90
N PHE A 598 11.16 -17.63 -1.49
CA PHE A 598 10.93 -16.29 -0.96
C PHE A 598 10.49 -15.30 -2.05
N LEU A 599 10.95 -15.43 -3.29
CA LEU A 599 10.41 -14.67 -4.43
C LEU A 599 8.98 -15.10 -4.72
N VAL A 600 8.70 -16.40 -4.78
CA VAL A 600 7.34 -16.94 -4.89
C VAL A 600 6.46 -16.40 -3.77
N PHE A 601 6.97 -16.30 -2.54
CA PHE A 601 6.25 -15.77 -1.37
C PHE A 601 6.13 -14.24 -1.29
N ILE A 602 7.16 -13.40 -1.50
CA ILE A 602 7.03 -11.92 -1.51
C ILE A 602 6.08 -11.47 -2.61
N ASN A 603 6.12 -12.18 -3.74
CA ASN A 603 5.15 -11.94 -4.78
C ASN A 603 3.71 -12.24 -4.27
N PHE A 604 3.46 -12.62 -3.00
CA PHE A 604 2.15 -12.92 -2.41
C PHE A 604 1.05 -12.06 -2.99
N PRO A 605 1.03 -10.73 -2.86
CA PRO A 605 -0.26 -10.07 -2.88
C PRO A 605 -1.03 -10.09 -4.22
N LEU A 606 -0.53 -10.71 -5.30
CA LEU A 606 -1.27 -10.79 -6.54
C LEU A 606 -1.79 -12.19 -7.03
N TYR A 607 -1.13 -13.37 -6.92
CA TYR A 607 -1.60 -14.65 -7.55
C TYR A 607 -2.89 -15.31 -7.04
N GLU A 608 -3.65 -14.64 -6.18
CA GLU A 608 -5.12 -14.81 -6.21
C GLU A 608 -5.61 -14.72 -7.66
N ALA A 609 -5.11 -13.83 -8.54
CA ALA A 609 -5.33 -13.98 -9.99
C ALA A 609 -4.05 -14.14 -10.82
N ILE A 610 -3.14 -15.01 -10.42
CA ILE A 610 -2.79 -15.98 -11.44
C ILE A 610 -3.68 -17.18 -11.22
N LEU A 611 -3.92 -17.75 -10.04
CA LEU A 611 -4.72 -18.98 -10.04
C LEU A 611 -5.74 -19.09 -8.90
N ILE A 612 -6.70 -18.14 -8.73
CA ILE A 612 -8.00 -18.20 -7.94
C ILE A 612 -9.04 -17.02 -8.17
N ARG A 613 -9.50 -16.56 -9.36
CA ARG A 613 -10.38 -15.32 -9.40
C ARG A 613 -11.35 -15.13 -10.65
N LYS A 614 -12.73 -15.03 -10.90
CA LYS A 614 -14.26 -14.77 -10.49
C LYS A 614 -15.31 -13.48 -10.26
N ASP A 615 -15.09 -12.11 -10.06
CA ASP A 615 -15.94 -10.81 -9.96
C ASP A 615 -16.23 -9.83 -11.19
N LYS A 616 -16.19 -8.45 -11.28
CA LYS A 616 -15.53 -7.18 -10.74
C LYS A 616 -14.06 -6.75 -11.08
N GLY A 617 -13.15 -6.57 -10.09
CA GLY A 617 -12.06 -5.56 -10.15
C GLY A 617 -10.63 -6.05 -10.46
N ARG A 618 -10.24 -6.20 -11.74
CA ARG A 618 -9.38 -7.35 -12.13
C ARG A 618 -7.78 -7.27 -12.50
N MET A 619 -7.05 -7.79 -13.54
CA MET A 619 -6.26 -7.28 -14.72
C MET A 619 -6.29 -8.31 -15.87
N PRO A 620 -6.51 -7.97 -17.14
CA PRO A 620 -7.35 -8.75 -18.07
C PRO A 620 -7.03 -10.22 -18.29
N THR A 621 -8.10 -11.00 -18.52
CA THR A 621 -8.04 -12.38 -19.02
C THR A 621 -7.22 -12.51 -20.32
N ILE A 622 -7.06 -11.41 -21.06
CA ILE A 622 -6.20 -11.29 -22.25
C ILE A 622 -4.71 -11.10 -21.89
N LEU A 623 -4.39 -10.05 -21.10
CA LEU A 623 -3.03 -9.85 -20.53
C LEU A 623 -2.58 -11.04 -19.70
N SER A 624 -3.56 -11.82 -19.26
CA SER A 624 -3.38 -13.16 -18.80
C SER A 624 -2.82 -14.12 -19.81
N VAL A 625 -3.60 -14.70 -20.74
CA VAL A 625 -3.18 -15.95 -21.40
C VAL A 625 -1.77 -15.78 -22.01
N LYS A 626 -1.51 -14.57 -22.51
CA LYS A 626 -0.20 -13.95 -22.73
C LYS A 626 0.91 -14.32 -21.72
N SER A 627 0.82 -14.03 -20.43
CA SER A 627 1.88 -14.27 -19.44
C SER A 627 2.13 -15.75 -19.07
N THR A 628 1.19 -16.71 -19.23
CA THR A 628 1.51 -18.18 -19.17
C THR A 628 2.29 -18.42 -20.41
N THR A 629 1.72 -18.10 -21.58
CA THR A 629 2.34 -18.41 -22.86
C THR A 629 3.77 -17.86 -22.90
N LEU A 630 4.04 -16.68 -22.32
CA LEU A 630 5.39 -16.17 -22.09
C LEU A 630 6.19 -16.99 -21.07
N ALA A 631 5.74 -17.10 -19.81
CA ALA A 631 6.53 -17.71 -18.73
C ALA A 631 6.72 -19.24 -18.86
N PHE A 632 5.70 -19.94 -19.36
CA PHE A 632 5.67 -21.37 -19.66
C PHE A 632 6.51 -21.70 -20.88
N THR A 633 6.47 -20.86 -21.94
CA THR A 633 7.42 -21.01 -23.06
C THR A 633 8.85 -20.76 -22.60
N ALA A 634 9.11 -19.69 -21.83
CA ALA A 634 10.44 -19.43 -21.29
C ALA A 634 10.94 -20.59 -20.40
N TYR A 635 10.09 -21.11 -19.52
CA TYR A 635 10.35 -22.30 -18.70
C TYR A 635 10.66 -23.54 -19.57
N HIS A 636 9.80 -23.89 -20.54
CA HIS A 636 10.00 -25.08 -21.37
C HIS A 636 11.21 -24.98 -22.30
N VAL A 637 11.44 -23.81 -22.92
CA VAL A 637 12.63 -23.55 -23.75
C VAL A 637 13.92 -23.73 -22.95
N ILE A 638 13.95 -23.29 -21.69
CA ILE A 638 15.11 -23.49 -20.81
C ILE A 638 15.21 -24.95 -20.36
N ASN A 639 14.12 -25.55 -19.88
CA ASN A 639 14.12 -26.91 -19.36
C ASN A 639 14.62 -27.90 -20.43
N LEU A 640 14.04 -27.85 -21.64
CA LEU A 640 14.45 -28.63 -22.81
C LEU A 640 15.83 -28.27 -23.37
N GLY A 641 16.50 -27.23 -22.86
CA GLY A 641 17.85 -26.83 -23.27
C GLY A 641 17.93 -26.07 -24.61
N LEU A 642 16.78 -25.72 -25.19
CA LEU A 642 16.66 -25.01 -26.47
C LEU A 642 17.26 -23.59 -26.43
N ALA A 643 17.42 -22.99 -25.25
CA ALA A 643 18.25 -21.81 -25.03
C ALA A 643 18.92 -21.78 -23.65
N SER A 644 20.07 -21.11 -23.56
CA SER A 644 20.69 -20.76 -22.27
C SER A 644 19.90 -19.66 -21.57
N PRO A 645 19.68 -19.72 -20.24
CA PRO A 645 19.06 -18.64 -19.48
C PRO A 645 19.77 -17.28 -19.65
N SER A 646 21.10 -17.28 -19.82
CA SER A 646 21.86 -16.04 -20.08
C SER A 646 21.59 -15.42 -21.46
N LYS A 647 21.19 -16.22 -22.45
CA LYS A 647 20.70 -15.72 -23.73
C LYS A 647 19.27 -15.20 -23.63
N ILE A 648 18.44 -15.79 -22.76
CA ILE A 648 17.06 -15.36 -22.55
C ILE A 648 16.97 -14.01 -21.82
N THR A 649 17.93 -13.64 -20.97
CA THR A 649 18.02 -12.25 -20.49
C THR A 649 18.14 -11.28 -21.67
N VAL A 650 19.10 -11.53 -22.57
CA VAL A 650 19.34 -10.68 -23.75
C VAL A 650 18.19 -10.74 -24.77
N MET A 651 17.56 -11.90 -24.96
CA MET A 651 16.41 -12.04 -25.87
C MET A 651 15.12 -11.42 -25.32
N SER A 652 14.79 -11.59 -24.04
CA SER A 652 13.70 -10.84 -23.39
C SER A 652 14.00 -9.35 -23.31
N ILE A 653 15.27 -8.94 -23.26
CA ILE A 653 15.67 -7.54 -23.43
C ILE A 653 15.39 -7.06 -24.87
N SER A 654 15.65 -7.87 -25.91
CA SER A 654 15.42 -7.47 -27.32
C SER A 654 13.95 -7.52 -27.78
N HIS A 655 13.20 -8.58 -27.41
CA HIS A 655 11.83 -8.86 -27.84
C HIS A 655 10.77 -8.55 -26.76
N GLY A 656 11.18 -8.12 -25.57
CA GLY A 656 10.32 -7.56 -24.52
C GLY A 656 9.82 -6.16 -24.87
N GLY A 657 9.03 -6.08 -25.93
CA GLY A 657 8.70 -4.92 -26.80
C GLY A 657 8.13 -3.64 -26.19
N PHE A 658 8.30 -3.35 -24.89
CA PHE A 658 7.73 -2.15 -24.26
C PHE A 658 8.53 -1.56 -23.09
N LEU A 659 9.28 -2.36 -22.32
CA LEU A 659 10.09 -1.84 -21.21
C LEU A 659 11.56 -1.72 -21.62
N THR A 660 12.16 -2.82 -22.07
CA THR A 660 13.54 -2.82 -22.57
C THR A 660 13.62 -2.26 -23.99
N THR A 661 12.69 -2.60 -24.89
CA THR A 661 12.69 -2.05 -26.26
C THR A 661 12.36 -0.55 -26.32
N GLN A 662 11.87 0.06 -25.24
CA GLN A 662 11.72 1.52 -25.14
C GLN A 662 12.94 2.17 -24.47
N LEU A 663 13.45 1.65 -23.34
CA LEU A 663 14.73 2.10 -22.77
C LEU A 663 15.92 1.96 -23.74
N ILE A 664 15.97 0.91 -24.56
CA ILE A 664 17.12 0.60 -25.45
C ILE A 664 16.93 1.17 -26.85
N ARG A 665 15.69 1.52 -27.27
CA ARG A 665 15.54 2.50 -28.36
C ARG A 665 16.07 3.86 -27.93
N GLN A 666 15.89 4.24 -26.65
CA GLN A 666 16.44 5.47 -26.07
C GLN A 666 17.89 5.37 -25.57
N LEU A 667 18.56 4.23 -25.72
CA LEU A 667 19.96 3.99 -25.34
C LEU A 667 20.68 3.13 -26.38
N ARG A 668 21.13 3.74 -27.49
CA ARG A 668 21.94 3.04 -28.50
C ARG A 668 23.39 2.93 -28.04
N VAL A 669 23.72 1.84 -27.35
CA VAL A 669 25.13 1.42 -27.20
C VAL A 669 25.57 0.76 -28.50
N SER A 670 26.43 1.43 -29.27
CA SER A 670 27.06 0.85 -30.47
C SER A 670 28.54 0.56 -30.20
N SER A 671 28.95 -0.70 -30.41
CA SER A 671 30.35 -1.14 -30.28
C SER A 671 30.97 -1.29 -31.66
N ALA A 672 31.72 -0.29 -32.11
CA ALA A 672 32.56 -0.40 -33.30
C ALA A 672 33.97 -0.85 -32.90
N ILE A 673 34.45 -1.96 -33.46
CA ILE A 673 35.83 -2.42 -33.28
C ILE A 673 36.66 -1.89 -34.47
N SER A 674 37.63 -1.03 -34.17
CA SER A 674 38.67 -0.62 -35.12
C SER A 674 40.01 -0.53 -34.39
N ASN A 675 41.06 -1.07 -35.01
CA ASN A 675 42.46 -0.99 -34.55
C ASN A 675 42.67 -1.28 -33.04
N GLY A 676 42.02 -2.33 -32.53
CA GLY A 676 42.27 -2.89 -31.20
C GLY A 676 41.83 -2.05 -29.99
N LYS A 677 41.19 -0.89 -30.19
CA LYS A 677 40.64 -0.07 -29.09
C LYS A 677 39.12 -0.21 -29.03
N ILE A 678 38.61 -0.63 -27.86
CA ILE A 678 37.18 -0.58 -27.56
C ILE A 678 36.84 0.86 -27.14
N ILE A 679 36.18 1.60 -28.03
CA ILE A 679 35.61 2.91 -27.71
C ILE A 679 34.12 2.72 -27.46
N LEU A 680 33.69 2.89 -26.21
CA LEU A 680 32.28 2.84 -25.83
C LEU A 680 31.61 4.18 -26.15
N ILE A 681 30.93 4.25 -27.30
CA ILE A 681 30.09 5.40 -27.66
C ILE A 681 28.71 5.21 -27.05
N LEU A 682 28.40 6.00 -26.03
CA LEU A 682 27.07 6.14 -25.44
C LEU A 682 26.23 7.08 -26.31
N ASP A 683 25.72 6.58 -27.45
CA ASP A 683 24.66 7.26 -28.21
C ASP A 683 23.33 7.02 -27.49
N CYS A 684 23.22 7.55 -26.26
CA CYS A 684 21.92 7.79 -25.65
C CYS A 684 21.05 8.51 -26.68
N ASP A 685 19.76 8.17 -26.79
CA ASP A 685 18.87 8.90 -27.68
C ASP A 685 18.43 10.21 -27.02
N ILE A 686 19.43 11.03 -26.74
CA ILE A 686 19.28 12.44 -26.43
C ILE A 686 18.72 13.15 -27.68
N ARG A 687 18.47 12.51 -28.84
CA ARG A 687 18.00 13.23 -30.03
C ARG A 687 16.69 13.95 -29.74
N ASP A 688 15.73 13.43 -28.98
CA ASP A 688 14.55 14.26 -28.64
C ASP A 688 14.90 15.47 -27.74
N ALA A 689 15.88 15.35 -26.83
CA ALA A 689 16.29 16.43 -25.91
C ALA A 689 17.36 17.39 -26.49
N LEU A 690 18.12 16.95 -27.49
CA LEU A 690 19.10 17.71 -28.29
C LEU A 690 18.46 18.25 -29.57
N TYR A 691 17.41 17.63 -30.10
CA TYR A 691 16.51 18.21 -31.10
C TYR A 691 15.66 19.28 -30.44
N TRP A 692 15.19 19.11 -29.19
CA TRP A 692 14.65 20.25 -28.43
C TRP A 692 15.72 21.30 -28.10
N ASN A 693 16.94 20.95 -27.65
CA ASN A 693 18.01 21.94 -27.47
C ASN A 693 18.58 22.51 -28.79
N LYS A 694 18.22 21.95 -29.95
CA LYS A 694 18.59 22.43 -31.28
C LYS A 694 17.46 23.29 -31.88
N LEU A 695 16.20 22.88 -31.77
CA LEU A 695 15.03 23.74 -32.00
C LEU A 695 15.13 24.99 -31.13
N CYS A 696 15.35 24.90 -29.82
CA CYS A 696 15.56 26.08 -28.96
C CYS A 696 16.86 26.86 -29.21
N ARG A 697 17.65 26.53 -30.25
CA ARG A 697 18.79 27.31 -30.74
C ARG A 697 18.63 27.76 -32.21
N GLU A 698 17.83 27.05 -33.00
CA GLU A 698 17.55 27.35 -34.40
C GLU A 698 16.26 28.17 -34.56
N TYR A 699 15.23 27.98 -33.71
CA TYR A 699 14.15 28.96 -33.42
C TYR A 699 14.67 30.18 -32.63
N LYS A 700 15.81 30.71 -33.06
CA LYS A 700 16.33 32.02 -32.66
C LYS A 700 16.56 32.95 -33.85
N ASN A 701 16.53 32.41 -35.06
CA ASN A 701 16.50 33.16 -36.31
C ASN A 701 15.28 32.70 -37.14
N ASP A 702 14.89 33.56 -38.08
CA ASP A 702 14.04 33.28 -39.25
C ASP A 702 12.51 33.06 -39.00
N TRP A 703 11.73 33.90 -39.72
CA TRP A 703 10.26 33.88 -39.93
C TRP A 703 9.46 34.39 -38.70
N ASN A 704 8.87 35.60 -38.68
CA ASN A 704 8.27 36.47 -39.72
C ASN A 704 6.99 35.90 -40.39
N ASP A 705 5.87 36.53 -40.00
CA ASP A 705 4.62 36.84 -40.74
C ASP A 705 3.61 35.75 -41.21
N GLU A 706 2.35 36.20 -41.17
CA GLU A 706 1.13 35.83 -41.93
C GLU A 706 0.30 34.54 -41.64
N ASP A 707 -0.97 34.83 -41.31
CA ASP A 707 -2.24 34.23 -41.77
C ASP A 707 -2.99 33.06 -41.07
N GLU A 708 -4.33 33.16 -41.26
CA GLU A 708 -5.43 32.60 -40.47
C GLU A 708 -5.94 31.23 -41.01
N ASN A 709 -6.68 30.46 -40.18
CA ASN A 709 -8.12 30.17 -40.38
C ASN A 709 -8.71 29.12 -39.39
N GLU A 710 -10.02 29.15 -39.18
CA GLU A 710 -10.77 28.40 -38.16
C GLU A 710 -11.45 27.09 -38.63
N LYS A 711 -12.01 26.31 -37.67
CA LYS A 711 -13.24 25.50 -37.87
C LYS A 711 -13.91 25.00 -36.57
N GLU A 712 -15.23 24.85 -36.62
CA GLU A 712 -16.18 24.80 -35.48
C GLU A 712 -16.49 23.38 -34.92
N VAL A 713 -17.25 23.34 -33.80
CA VAL A 713 -17.86 22.14 -33.18
C VAL A 713 -19.26 22.49 -32.63
N THR A 714 -20.21 21.54 -32.62
CA THR A 714 -21.65 21.76 -32.32
C THR A 714 -22.17 21.10 -31.02
N GLU A 715 -23.35 21.56 -30.54
CA GLU A 715 -23.99 21.19 -29.26
C GLU A 715 -24.89 19.93 -29.28
N VAL A 716 -25.31 19.43 -28.09
CA VAL A 716 -26.17 18.24 -27.89
C VAL A 716 -27.19 18.44 -26.74
N ASN A 717 -28.35 17.79 -26.81
CA ASN A 717 -29.54 18.03 -25.97
C ASN A 717 -29.67 17.12 -24.71
N LEU A 718 -30.12 17.68 -23.58
CA LEU A 718 -30.25 17.00 -22.28
C LEU A 718 -31.48 16.10 -22.10
N HIS A 719 -32.61 16.34 -22.80
CA HIS A 719 -33.84 15.56 -22.57
C HIS A 719 -33.66 14.07 -22.96
N GLU A 720 -32.84 13.81 -23.98
CA GLU A 720 -32.51 12.48 -24.46
C GLU A 720 -31.74 11.64 -23.41
N LEU A 721 -30.93 12.30 -22.57
CA LEU A 721 -30.14 11.64 -21.52
C LEU A 721 -31.02 11.07 -20.39
N ALA A 722 -32.15 11.73 -20.10
CA ALA A 722 -33.10 11.32 -19.07
C ALA A 722 -33.89 10.06 -19.45
N GLU A 723 -34.36 9.96 -20.71
CA GLU A 723 -35.02 8.75 -21.22
C GLU A 723 -34.03 7.57 -21.34
N ASN A 724 -32.83 7.81 -21.86
CA ASN A 724 -31.76 6.80 -21.90
C ASN A 724 -31.42 6.25 -20.50
N SER A 725 -31.54 7.07 -19.45
CA SER A 725 -31.32 6.66 -18.06
C SER A 725 -32.42 5.74 -17.51
N LYS A 726 -33.67 5.82 -18.01
CA LYS A 726 -34.75 4.88 -17.66
C LYS A 726 -34.53 3.51 -18.33
N ALA A 727 -34.16 3.50 -19.62
CA ALA A 727 -33.89 2.28 -20.37
C ALA A 727 -32.77 1.43 -19.74
N LEU A 728 -31.79 2.07 -19.09
CA LEU A 728 -30.73 1.44 -18.30
C LEU A 728 -31.21 0.63 -17.07
N ALA A 729 -32.41 0.92 -16.55
CA ALA A 729 -32.94 0.31 -15.33
C ALA A 729 -33.88 -0.88 -15.56
N GLU A 730 -34.31 -1.14 -16.80
CA GLU A 730 -35.28 -2.19 -17.11
C GLU A 730 -34.77 -3.61 -16.82
N CYS A 731 -35.69 -4.54 -16.50
CA CYS A 731 -35.37 -5.95 -16.28
C CYS A 731 -34.79 -6.64 -17.54
N THR A 732 -35.15 -6.14 -18.72
CA THR A 732 -34.66 -6.48 -20.06
C THR A 732 -33.22 -6.01 -20.31
N TYR A 733 -32.74 -4.94 -19.66
CA TYR A 733 -31.41 -4.36 -19.93
C TYR A 733 -30.26 -5.35 -19.68
N LYS A 734 -30.45 -6.32 -18.79
CA LYS A 734 -29.46 -7.38 -18.47
C LYS A 734 -29.55 -8.58 -19.42
N LYS A 735 -30.48 -8.58 -20.38
CA LYS A 735 -30.67 -9.62 -21.40
C LYS A 735 -29.77 -9.30 -22.60
N ASN A 736 -29.03 -10.30 -23.07
CA ASN A 736 -27.96 -10.18 -24.09
C ASN A 736 -26.79 -9.21 -23.79
N THR A 737 -26.82 -8.43 -22.71
CA THR A 737 -25.67 -7.65 -22.24
C THR A 737 -24.73 -8.46 -21.32
N LEU A 738 -23.62 -7.84 -20.91
CA LEU A 738 -22.55 -8.50 -20.17
C LEU A 738 -22.66 -8.36 -18.63
N TRP A 739 -23.70 -7.72 -18.11
CA TRP A 739 -23.96 -7.60 -16.67
C TRP A 739 -24.17 -8.97 -15.99
N GLY A 740 -23.64 -9.13 -14.77
CA GLY A 740 -23.64 -10.40 -14.02
C GLY A 740 -22.69 -11.49 -14.54
N LYS A 741 -22.13 -11.31 -15.75
CA LYS A 741 -21.22 -12.24 -16.43
C LYS A 741 -19.81 -11.67 -16.57
N LYS A 742 -19.71 -10.36 -16.83
CA LYS A 742 -18.46 -9.60 -16.99
C LYS A 742 -18.51 -8.15 -16.49
N ILE A 743 -19.61 -7.71 -15.88
CA ILE A 743 -19.82 -6.36 -15.34
C ILE A 743 -20.71 -6.47 -14.09
N GLY A 744 -20.40 -5.75 -13.01
CA GLY A 744 -21.04 -5.94 -11.71
C GLY A 744 -20.53 -7.18 -10.95
N SER A 745 -21.20 -7.53 -9.85
CA SER A 745 -20.94 -8.78 -9.11
C SER A 745 -21.26 -10.01 -9.94
N ILE A 746 -20.57 -11.13 -9.72
CA ILE A 746 -20.75 -12.35 -10.54
C ILE A 746 -21.67 -13.33 -9.85
N TYR A 747 -22.62 -13.82 -10.64
CA TYR A 747 -23.62 -14.76 -10.18
C TYR A 747 -23.15 -16.21 -10.39
N GLY A 748 -23.71 -17.14 -9.61
CA GLY A 748 -23.48 -18.59 -9.79
C GLY A 748 -22.44 -19.22 -8.85
N CYS A 749 -22.31 -18.74 -7.61
CA CYS A 749 -21.55 -19.41 -6.56
C CYS A 749 -22.07 -19.07 -5.15
N LEU A 750 -21.76 -19.90 -4.16
CA LEU A 750 -22.32 -19.85 -2.80
C LEU A 750 -21.55 -18.97 -1.80
N VAL A 751 -20.34 -18.58 -2.18
CA VAL A 751 -19.51 -17.55 -1.54
C VAL A 751 -19.32 -16.43 -2.56
N GLU A 752 -20.39 -15.71 -2.93
CA GLU A 752 -20.38 -14.65 -3.95
C GLU A 752 -19.55 -13.42 -3.57
N ASP A 753 -18.75 -13.51 -2.50
CA ASP A 753 -17.87 -12.51 -1.88
C ASP A 753 -16.38 -12.93 -1.85
N ILE A 754 -16.10 -14.24 -1.85
CA ILE A 754 -14.84 -14.80 -2.34
C ILE A 754 -14.96 -14.98 -3.86
N VAL A 755 -16.17 -15.08 -4.42
CA VAL A 755 -16.46 -15.06 -5.86
C VAL A 755 -16.59 -13.64 -6.42
N THR A 756 -17.27 -12.73 -5.74
CA THR A 756 -17.05 -11.28 -5.89
C THR A 756 -15.97 -10.81 -4.88
N GLY A 757 -14.98 -11.69 -4.71
CA GLY A 757 -13.62 -11.45 -4.27
C GLY A 757 -12.62 -12.18 -5.18
N LEU A 758 -13.11 -12.99 -6.14
CA LEU A 758 -12.38 -13.76 -7.10
C LEU A 758 -11.95 -12.79 -8.25
N TRP A 759 -12.55 -12.75 -9.46
CA TRP A 759 -12.39 -11.85 -10.69
C TRP A 759 -12.49 -10.36 -10.37
N ILE A 760 -12.05 -9.94 -9.20
CA ILE A 760 -10.85 -9.18 -8.94
C ILE A 760 -9.54 -9.80 -9.51
N GLN A 761 -8.41 -9.10 -9.46
CA GLN A 761 -7.11 -9.39 -10.09
C GLN A 761 -7.02 -9.90 -11.56
N SER A 762 -8.13 -10.09 -12.30
CA SER A 762 -8.30 -10.46 -13.74
C SER A 762 -8.92 -9.59 -14.99
N GLN A 763 -9.21 -8.25 -14.94
CA GLN A 763 -9.41 -7.05 -15.87
C GLN A 763 -8.94 -5.64 -15.34
N GLY A 764 -8.87 -5.30 -14.03
CA GLY A 764 -7.72 -4.53 -13.42
C GLY A 764 -7.43 -4.04 -11.92
N TRP A 765 -7.85 -4.52 -10.71
CA TRP A 765 -7.68 -3.91 -9.34
C TRP A 765 -6.79 -4.80 -8.23
N LYS A 766 -5.91 -4.67 -7.08
CA LYS A 766 -5.07 -4.02 -5.82
C LYS A 766 -5.39 -3.02 -4.59
N SER A 767 -5.61 -3.47 -3.29
CA SER A 767 -6.11 -2.80 -2.00
C SER A 767 -5.35 -3.01 -0.61
N VAL A 768 -5.93 -2.69 0.61
CA VAL A 768 -5.26 -2.57 1.99
C VAL A 768 -6.12 -3.00 3.25
N TYR A 769 -5.69 -3.82 4.25
CA TYR A 769 -6.51 -4.49 5.35
C TYR A 769 -6.18 -3.93 6.73
N TYR A 770 -7.04 -3.03 7.16
CA TYR A 770 -6.81 -2.27 8.37
C TYR A 770 -7.22 -3.06 9.63
N ASN A 771 -6.27 -3.28 10.55
CA ASN A 771 -6.55 -3.80 11.89
C ASN A 771 -6.16 -2.75 12.96
N PRO A 772 -7.08 -1.82 13.28
CA PRO A 772 -6.84 -0.76 14.27
C PRO A 772 -6.85 -1.25 15.73
N SER A 773 -6.23 -0.46 16.61
CA SER A 773 -6.16 -0.70 18.06
C SER A 773 -7.52 -0.65 18.77
N ILE A 774 -8.45 0.17 18.26
CA ILE A 774 -9.87 0.13 18.60
C ILE A 774 -10.59 -0.57 17.45
N ARG A 775 -11.42 -1.57 17.73
CA ARG A 775 -12.10 -2.42 16.71
C ARG A 775 -13.06 -1.59 15.85
N ALA A 776 -12.62 -1.17 14.67
CA ALA A 776 -13.39 -0.29 13.77
C ALA A 776 -14.72 -0.90 13.29
N PHE A 777 -14.78 -2.22 13.14
CA PHE A 777 -16.00 -2.96 12.85
C PHE A 777 -16.19 -4.06 13.89
N SER A 778 -17.37 -4.12 14.51
CA SER A 778 -17.77 -5.18 15.46
C SER A 778 -19.03 -5.86 14.94
N GLY A 779 -18.90 -7.13 14.54
CA GLY A 779 -20.01 -7.97 14.09
C GLY A 779 -20.57 -8.86 15.21
N ILE A 780 -21.71 -9.49 14.94
CA ILE A 780 -22.28 -10.54 15.79
C ILE A 780 -21.72 -11.90 15.33
N ALA A 781 -21.14 -12.67 16.25
CA ALA A 781 -20.63 -14.02 15.98
C ALA A 781 -21.71 -15.08 16.27
N PRO A 782 -21.69 -16.26 15.61
CA PRO A 782 -22.57 -17.37 15.98
C PRO A 782 -22.23 -17.91 17.37
N THR A 783 -23.23 -17.99 18.25
CA THR A 783 -23.07 -18.52 19.63
C THR A 783 -23.12 -20.04 19.72
N ASN A 784 -23.59 -20.72 18.67
CA ASN A 784 -23.83 -22.17 18.63
C ASN A 784 -22.97 -22.86 17.55
N LEU A 785 -22.38 -24.01 17.88
CA LEU A 785 -21.43 -24.70 17.01
C LEU A 785 -22.05 -25.17 15.70
N LEU A 786 -23.35 -25.49 15.67
CA LEU A 786 -24.03 -25.91 14.44
C LEU A 786 -24.06 -24.77 13.41
N HIS A 787 -24.32 -23.53 13.83
CA HIS A 787 -24.32 -22.38 12.93
C HIS A 787 -22.92 -22.08 12.41
N THR A 788 -21.89 -22.18 13.26
CA THR A 788 -20.48 -22.08 12.85
C THR A 788 -20.10 -23.17 11.84
N LEU A 789 -20.52 -24.43 12.07
CA LEU A 789 -20.26 -25.54 11.15
C LEU A 789 -21.02 -25.38 9.81
N VAL A 790 -22.26 -24.84 9.83
CA VAL A 790 -23.01 -24.54 8.59
C VAL A 790 -22.38 -23.39 7.82
N GLN A 791 -21.82 -22.38 8.50
CA GLN A 791 -21.06 -21.29 7.87
C GLN A 791 -19.76 -21.81 7.25
N LEU A 792 -18.96 -22.57 8.01
CA LEU A 792 -17.74 -23.22 7.51
C LEU A 792 -18.03 -24.22 6.38
N ARG A 793 -19.18 -24.90 6.39
CA ARG A 793 -19.63 -25.78 5.31
C ARG A 793 -20.02 -24.99 4.06
N ARG A 794 -20.76 -23.87 4.18
CA ARG A 794 -21.02 -22.97 3.05
C ARG A 794 -19.73 -22.42 2.45
N TRP A 795 -18.77 -22.04 3.28
CA TRP A 795 -17.45 -21.61 2.83
C TRP A 795 -16.72 -22.75 2.13
N GLY A 796 -16.56 -23.92 2.76
CA GLY A 796 -15.89 -25.09 2.19
C GLY A 796 -16.51 -25.58 0.87
N GLU A 797 -17.83 -25.64 0.76
CA GLU A 797 -18.52 -26.00 -0.49
C GLU A 797 -18.38 -24.91 -1.56
N GLY A 798 -18.49 -23.63 -1.20
CA GLY A 798 -18.27 -22.52 -2.12
C GLY A 798 -16.83 -22.47 -2.64
N LEU A 799 -15.87 -22.75 -1.76
CA LEU A 799 -14.44 -22.88 -2.06
C LEU A 799 -14.17 -24.09 -2.98
N LEU A 800 -14.70 -25.28 -2.68
CA LEU A 800 -14.56 -26.42 -3.61
C LEU A 800 -15.28 -26.17 -4.95
N GLN A 801 -16.45 -25.52 -4.94
CA GLN A 801 -17.16 -25.10 -6.16
C GLN A 801 -16.33 -24.10 -6.98
N ILE A 802 -15.63 -23.16 -6.34
CA ILE A 802 -14.60 -22.34 -7.00
C ILE A 802 -13.55 -23.26 -7.62
N LEU A 803 -12.85 -24.08 -6.82
CA LEU A 803 -11.67 -24.87 -7.20
C LEU A 803 -11.87 -25.81 -8.41
N PHE A 804 -13.11 -26.27 -8.64
CA PHE A 804 -13.44 -27.15 -9.76
C PHE A 804 -14.16 -26.49 -10.95
N SER A 805 -14.79 -25.31 -10.78
CA SER A 805 -15.54 -24.62 -11.86
C SER A 805 -14.65 -24.05 -12.99
N GLU A 806 -15.20 -23.57 -14.12
CA GLU A 806 -14.39 -22.86 -15.15
C GLU A 806 -13.60 -21.69 -14.55
N PHE A 807 -14.25 -21.04 -13.58
CA PHE A 807 -13.84 -19.94 -12.75
C PHE A 807 -12.74 -20.28 -11.75
N ARG A 808 -12.36 -21.56 -11.72
CA ARG A 808 -11.36 -22.04 -10.79
C ARG A 808 -10.07 -21.28 -10.93
N PRO A 809 -9.34 -21.20 -9.82
CA PRO A 809 -7.90 -21.26 -9.84
C PRO A 809 -7.17 -21.29 -11.15
N LYS A 810 -6.76 -22.50 -11.53
CA LYS A 810 -5.65 -22.72 -12.45
C LYS A 810 -5.92 -22.36 -13.92
N CYS A 811 -7.02 -21.65 -14.17
CA CYS A 811 -7.58 -21.36 -15.48
C CYS A 811 -8.13 -19.92 -15.53
N TYR A 812 -8.99 -19.56 -14.57
CA TYR A 812 -9.73 -18.30 -14.63
C TYR A 812 -8.99 -17.12 -13.99
N GLY A 813 -8.03 -17.40 -13.11
CA GLY A 813 -6.96 -16.46 -12.87
C GLY A 813 -5.88 -16.48 -13.97
N HIS A 814 -5.67 -17.59 -14.71
CA HIS A 814 -4.30 -17.94 -15.16
C HIS A 814 -3.60 -16.80 -15.88
N ASN A 815 -2.65 -16.16 -15.15
CA ASN A 815 -1.67 -15.11 -15.52
C ASN A 815 -1.98 -13.64 -15.26
N LYS A 816 -3.07 -13.35 -14.58
CA LYS A 816 -3.65 -12.03 -14.62
C LYS A 816 -2.86 -10.95 -13.78
N ILE A 817 -1.71 -11.22 -13.11
CA ILE A 817 -0.76 -10.31 -12.34
C ILE A 817 0.38 -11.10 -11.59
N ASN A 818 1.15 -10.59 -10.59
CA ASN A 818 2.21 -11.32 -9.81
C ASN A 818 1.65 -12.40 -8.84
N LEU A 819 2.41 -12.93 -7.84
CA LEU A 819 2.13 -14.24 -7.20
C LEU A 819 1.86 -14.49 -5.72
N GLY A 820 2.76 -15.07 -4.92
CA GLY A 820 2.51 -15.99 -3.77
C GLY A 820 1.09 -16.33 -3.26
N LEU A 821 0.14 -15.41 -3.08
CA LEU A 821 -1.26 -15.55 -2.68
C LEU A 821 -2.10 -16.29 -3.76
N GLU A 822 -1.50 -16.83 -4.84
CA GLU A 822 -2.07 -18.08 -5.43
C GLU A 822 -2.15 -19.06 -4.30
N LEU A 823 -1.01 -19.37 -3.70
CA LEU A 823 -0.83 -20.13 -2.47
C LEU A 823 -1.41 -19.36 -1.23
N GLY A 824 -2.33 -18.42 -1.46
CA GLY A 824 -3.15 -17.63 -0.54
C GLY A 824 -4.62 -18.03 -0.69
N TYR A 825 -5.37 -17.53 -1.67
CA TYR A 825 -6.71 -18.10 -1.90
C TYR A 825 -6.64 -19.60 -2.28
N LEU A 826 -5.57 -20.15 -2.88
CA LEU A 826 -5.46 -21.60 -3.14
C LEU A 826 -5.14 -22.33 -1.84
N TYR A 827 -4.46 -21.68 -0.90
CA TYR A 827 -4.37 -22.16 0.47
C TYR A 827 -5.76 -22.12 1.15
N ASP A 828 -6.55 -21.05 0.98
CA ASP A 828 -7.93 -20.94 1.50
C ASP A 828 -8.90 -21.92 0.81
N LEU A 829 -8.72 -22.22 -0.48
CA LEU A 829 -9.48 -23.26 -1.19
C LEU A 829 -9.03 -24.65 -0.78
N CYS A 830 -7.72 -24.84 -0.61
CA CYS A 830 -7.16 -26.06 -0.08
C CYS A 830 -7.43 -26.23 1.41
N PHE A 831 -7.93 -25.24 2.16
CA PHE A 831 -8.44 -25.41 3.53
C PHE A 831 -9.42 -26.59 3.59
N ALA A 832 -10.37 -26.67 2.65
CA ALA A 832 -11.29 -27.78 2.54
C ALA A 832 -10.59 -29.13 2.21
N ILE A 833 -9.45 -29.10 1.51
CA ILE A 833 -8.66 -30.29 1.13
C ILE A 833 -7.69 -30.73 2.24
N THR A 834 -7.12 -29.80 3.04
CA THR A 834 -6.28 -30.15 4.20
C THR A 834 -7.03 -31.01 5.19
N SER A 835 -8.37 -30.90 5.24
CA SER A 835 -9.23 -31.79 6.01
C SER A 835 -8.98 -33.27 5.71
N PHE A 836 -8.68 -33.68 4.47
CA PHE A 836 -8.33 -35.07 4.14
C PHE A 836 -7.00 -35.50 4.77
N SER A 837 -6.02 -34.60 4.84
CA SER A 837 -4.74 -34.88 5.51
C SER A 837 -4.90 -34.95 7.02
N VAL A 838 -5.67 -34.03 7.61
CA VAL A 838 -6.02 -34.06 9.04
C VAL A 838 -6.80 -35.34 9.37
N LEU A 839 -7.78 -35.73 8.56
CA LEU A 839 -8.51 -37.00 8.69
C LEU A 839 -7.58 -38.21 8.60
N TYR A 840 -6.63 -38.23 7.66
CA TYR A 840 -5.65 -39.31 7.55
C TYR A 840 -4.83 -39.44 8.84
N TYR A 841 -4.21 -38.35 9.32
CA TYR A 841 -3.46 -38.37 10.58
C TYR A 841 -4.33 -38.64 11.83
N SER A 842 -5.62 -38.29 11.79
CA SER A 842 -6.57 -38.50 12.88
C SER A 842 -7.27 -39.87 12.86
N ILE A 843 -7.02 -40.71 11.86
CA ILE A 843 -7.68 -42.03 11.72
C ILE A 843 -6.64 -43.14 11.49
N ILE A 844 -5.70 -42.95 10.55
CA ILE A 844 -4.80 -44.03 10.13
C ILE A 844 -3.69 -44.32 11.15
N PRO A 845 -2.83 -43.38 11.60
CA PRO A 845 -1.88 -43.68 12.67
C PRO A 845 -2.53 -44.19 13.97
N PRO A 846 -3.69 -43.65 14.44
CA PRO A 846 -4.46 -44.23 15.55
C PRO A 846 -4.90 -45.68 15.32
N LEU A 847 -5.54 -46.01 14.19
CA LEU A 847 -5.97 -47.39 13.90
C LEU A 847 -4.79 -48.36 13.83
N TYR A 848 -3.66 -47.96 13.25
CA TYR A 848 -2.46 -48.80 13.17
C TYR A 848 -1.73 -48.99 14.52
N LEU A 849 -2.06 -48.21 15.57
CA LEU A 849 -1.66 -48.57 16.95
C LEU A 849 -2.26 -49.93 17.36
N LEU A 850 -3.49 -50.24 16.93
CA LEU A 850 -4.15 -51.52 17.21
C LEU A 850 -3.42 -52.73 16.59
N LYS A 851 -2.60 -52.50 15.56
CA LYS A 851 -1.75 -53.50 14.88
C LYS A 851 -0.27 -53.42 15.27
N GLY A 852 0.13 -52.48 16.14
CA GLY A 852 1.52 -52.32 16.58
C GLY A 852 2.50 -51.83 15.50
N ILE A 853 1.99 -51.25 14.40
CA ILE A 853 2.77 -50.78 13.26
C ILE A 853 3.04 -49.28 13.41
N SER A 854 4.32 -48.88 13.36
CA SER A 854 4.70 -47.47 13.46
C SER A 854 5.02 -46.84 12.10
N PHE A 855 4.49 -45.63 11.88
CA PHE A 855 4.81 -44.76 10.76
C PHE A 855 5.96 -43.77 11.06
N PHE A 856 6.50 -43.77 12.28
CA PHE A 856 7.44 -42.74 12.76
C PHE A 856 8.81 -43.33 13.14
N PRO A 857 9.90 -42.54 13.09
CA PRO A 857 11.22 -43.01 13.49
C PRO A 857 11.28 -43.33 14.99
N LYS A 858 12.03 -44.39 15.33
CA LYS A 858 12.34 -44.78 16.73
C LYS A 858 13.12 -43.67 17.43
N MET A 859 12.90 -43.50 18.74
CA MET A 859 13.55 -42.45 19.56
C MET A 859 15.09 -42.47 19.49
N GLY A 860 15.72 -43.66 19.49
CA GLY A 860 17.17 -43.82 19.38
C GLY A 860 17.76 -43.66 17.96
N SER A 861 16.97 -43.18 16.98
CA SER A 861 17.44 -42.95 15.61
C SER A 861 17.86 -41.49 15.42
N LEU A 862 18.93 -41.24 14.66
CA LEU A 862 19.27 -39.89 14.19
C LEU A 862 18.10 -39.22 13.42
N TRP A 863 17.24 -40.02 12.78
CA TRP A 863 16.02 -39.56 12.11
C TRP A 863 14.91 -39.09 13.07
N PHE A 864 15.03 -39.31 14.38
CA PHE A 864 14.16 -38.68 15.37
C PHE A 864 14.45 -37.17 15.51
N ILE A 865 15.70 -36.75 15.30
CA ILE A 865 16.15 -35.37 15.52
C ILE A 865 15.40 -34.36 14.63
N PRO A 866 15.22 -34.57 13.30
CA PRO A 866 14.41 -33.67 12.49
C PRO A 866 12.96 -33.53 12.97
N PHE A 867 12.32 -34.61 13.41
CA PHE A 867 10.96 -34.56 13.95
C PHE A 867 10.91 -33.77 15.26
N LEU A 868 11.88 -34.00 16.16
CA LEU A 868 12.01 -33.23 17.40
C LEU A 868 12.28 -31.74 17.11
N CYS A 869 13.16 -31.42 16.16
CA CYS A 869 13.46 -30.05 15.76
C CYS A 869 12.26 -29.33 15.12
N VAL A 870 11.42 -30.03 14.33
CA VAL A 870 10.17 -29.45 13.81
C VAL A 870 9.15 -29.26 14.94
N ILE A 871 8.95 -30.25 15.81
CA ILE A 871 8.00 -30.16 16.93
C ILE A 871 8.39 -29.03 17.90
N VAL A 872 9.66 -28.98 18.33
CA VAL A 872 10.17 -27.91 19.19
C VAL A 872 10.21 -26.58 18.45
N GLY A 873 10.57 -26.57 17.17
CA GLY A 873 10.57 -25.38 16.32
C GLY A 873 9.19 -24.74 16.19
N GLU A 874 8.15 -25.53 15.91
CA GLU A 874 6.76 -25.07 15.82
C GLU A 874 6.19 -24.65 17.18
N ILE A 875 6.51 -25.37 18.27
CA ILE A 875 6.12 -24.97 19.63
C ILE A 875 6.77 -23.64 20.02
N VAL A 876 8.07 -23.46 19.74
CA VAL A 876 8.80 -22.21 20.04
C VAL A 876 8.35 -21.08 19.11
N TYR A 877 8.12 -21.33 17.82
CA TYR A 877 7.57 -20.35 16.89
C TYR A 877 6.17 -19.91 17.34
N SER A 878 5.27 -20.86 17.64
CA SER A 878 3.92 -20.57 18.13
C SER A 878 3.91 -19.82 19.46
N LEU A 879 4.84 -20.14 20.37
CA LEU A 879 4.99 -19.45 21.65
C LEU A 879 5.50 -18.02 21.48
N ILE A 880 6.50 -17.82 20.61
CA ILE A 880 7.01 -16.48 20.25
C ILE A 880 5.93 -15.68 19.52
N GLU A 881 5.19 -16.30 18.60
CA GLU A 881 4.10 -15.66 17.85
C GLU A 881 2.93 -15.28 18.78
N GLY A 882 2.55 -16.15 19.72
CA GLY A 882 1.54 -15.88 20.73
C GLY A 882 1.92 -14.73 21.67
N LEU A 883 3.14 -14.77 22.22
CA LEU A 883 3.63 -13.74 23.14
C LEU A 883 3.88 -12.39 22.43
N SER A 884 4.41 -12.39 21.21
CA SER A 884 4.63 -11.15 20.43
C SER A 884 3.34 -10.51 19.91
N LYS A 885 2.25 -11.28 19.78
CA LYS A 885 0.89 -10.78 19.52
C LYS A 885 0.12 -10.37 20.79
N GLY A 886 0.75 -10.45 21.98
CA GLY A 886 0.11 -10.11 23.26
C GLY A 886 -0.94 -11.12 23.75
N GLY A 887 -0.92 -12.35 23.23
CA GLY A 887 -1.81 -13.42 23.65
C GLY A 887 -1.41 -14.04 25.01
N SER A 888 -2.40 -14.49 25.78
CA SER A 888 -2.12 -15.30 26.97
C SER A 888 -1.75 -16.74 26.58
N ILE A 889 -1.08 -17.46 27.48
CA ILE A 889 -0.72 -18.89 27.28
C ILE A 889 -1.95 -19.77 27.02
N LYS A 890 -3.15 -19.38 27.49
CA LYS A 890 -4.41 -20.08 27.18
C LYS A 890 -4.79 -19.98 25.70
N GLY A 891 -4.40 -18.90 25.03
CA GLY A 891 -4.66 -18.65 23.61
C GLY A 891 -3.95 -19.65 22.69
N LEU A 892 -2.78 -20.17 23.08
CA LEU A 892 -2.07 -21.22 22.34
C LEU A 892 -2.89 -22.52 22.23
N PHE A 893 -3.82 -22.75 23.16
CA PHE A 893 -4.71 -23.93 23.20
C PHE A 893 -6.14 -23.59 22.74
N GLY A 894 -6.31 -22.53 21.94
CA GLY A 894 -7.60 -22.14 21.34
C GLY A 894 -8.57 -21.44 22.30
N ARG A 895 -8.14 -21.07 23.52
CA ARG A 895 -8.93 -20.29 24.48
C ARG A 895 -8.47 -18.84 24.51
N SER A 896 -9.08 -18.03 23.66
CA SER A 896 -8.77 -16.62 23.47
C SER A 896 -10.00 -15.74 23.74
N ASN A 897 -9.84 -14.74 24.62
CA ASN A 897 -10.88 -13.77 24.96
C ASN A 897 -11.63 -13.26 23.70
N PRO A 898 -12.97 -13.38 23.63
CA PRO A 898 -13.70 -13.13 22.40
C PRO A 898 -13.55 -11.69 21.86
N SER A 899 -13.32 -11.60 20.55
CA SER A 899 -13.10 -10.34 19.83
C SER A 899 -14.38 -9.66 19.32
N PHE A 900 -15.55 -10.24 19.62
CA PHE A 900 -16.87 -9.75 19.21
C PHE A 900 -17.69 -9.26 20.40
N LEU A 901 -18.64 -8.36 20.14
CA LEU A 901 -19.50 -7.75 21.16
C LEU A 901 -20.88 -8.40 21.08
N LEU A 902 -21.25 -9.16 22.12
CA LEU A 902 -22.61 -9.73 22.23
C LEU A 902 -23.62 -8.59 22.25
N THR A 903 -24.61 -8.65 21.36
CA THR A 903 -25.79 -7.76 21.39
C THR A 903 -27.06 -8.62 21.33
N PRO A 904 -28.13 -8.31 22.08
CA PRO A 904 -29.10 -9.33 22.50
C PRO A 904 -30.13 -9.73 21.43
N LYS A 905 -29.85 -9.53 20.13
CA LYS A 905 -30.92 -9.43 19.13
C LYS A 905 -31.64 -10.73 18.76
N VAL A 906 -31.04 -11.92 18.92
CA VAL A 906 -31.69 -13.21 18.57
C VAL A 906 -31.15 -14.44 19.34
N THR A 907 -30.88 -14.38 20.66
CA THR A 907 -30.35 -15.54 21.43
C THR A 907 -30.91 -15.65 22.85
N GLU A 908 -31.24 -16.88 23.30
CA GLU A 908 -31.52 -17.17 24.71
C GLU A 908 -30.30 -16.84 25.59
N ASP A 909 -30.52 -16.19 26.75
CA ASP A 909 -29.44 -15.76 27.67
C ASP A 909 -28.55 -16.93 28.12
N ASP A 910 -29.15 -18.11 28.31
CA ASP A 910 -28.50 -19.40 28.57
C ASP A 910 -27.32 -19.67 27.62
N ALA A 911 -27.48 -19.37 26.32
CA ALA A 911 -26.47 -19.64 25.29
C ALA A 911 -25.37 -18.57 25.27
N ALA A 912 -25.73 -17.30 25.51
CA ALA A 912 -24.75 -16.22 25.67
C ALA A 912 -23.82 -16.49 26.87
N GLN A 913 -24.37 -16.89 28.02
CA GLN A 913 -23.58 -17.26 29.19
C GLN A 913 -22.65 -18.48 28.97
N ARG A 914 -22.99 -19.40 28.07
CA ARG A 914 -22.10 -20.52 27.69
C ARG A 914 -20.97 -20.04 26.77
N TYR A 915 -21.26 -19.15 25.83
CA TYR A 915 -20.27 -18.52 24.95
C TYR A 915 -19.24 -17.70 25.75
N GLU A 916 -19.69 -16.88 26.71
CA GLU A 916 -18.79 -16.11 27.61
C GLU A 916 -17.90 -16.98 28.50
N LYS A 917 -18.33 -18.21 28.81
CA LYS A 917 -17.57 -19.19 29.60
C LYS A 917 -16.67 -20.10 28.73
N GLU A 918 -16.53 -19.81 27.43
CA GLU A 918 -15.81 -20.62 26.44
C GLU A 918 -16.32 -22.08 26.31
N ILE A 919 -17.62 -22.31 26.56
CA ILE A 919 -18.25 -23.64 26.52
C ILE A 919 -18.94 -23.85 25.16
N MET A 920 -18.44 -24.80 24.36
CA MET A 920 -19.06 -25.18 23.08
C MET A 920 -20.51 -25.67 23.27
N GLU A 921 -21.43 -25.25 22.40
CA GLU A 921 -22.83 -25.69 22.42
C GLU A 921 -23.16 -26.58 21.21
N PHE A 922 -23.60 -27.82 21.46
CA PHE A 922 -23.85 -28.83 20.42
C PHE A 922 -25.30 -28.88 19.91
N GLY A 923 -26.23 -28.11 20.50
CA GLY A 923 -27.53 -27.77 19.91
C GLY A 923 -28.37 -28.95 19.39
N THR A 924 -28.94 -28.77 18.19
CA THR A 924 -29.86 -29.73 17.56
C THR A 924 -29.13 -30.82 16.76
N SER A 925 -29.79 -31.97 16.60
CA SER A 925 -29.22 -33.16 15.95
C SER A 925 -28.80 -32.89 14.49
N SER A 926 -27.50 -33.02 14.21
CA SER A 926 -26.90 -32.74 12.89
C SER A 926 -25.87 -33.80 12.47
N PRO A 927 -25.80 -34.17 11.16
CA PRO A 927 -24.82 -35.13 10.66
C PRO A 927 -23.35 -34.77 10.95
N TYR A 928 -23.00 -33.47 11.01
CA TYR A 928 -21.63 -33.03 11.27
C TYR A 928 -21.11 -33.53 12.63
N PHE A 929 -21.96 -33.48 13.66
CA PHE A 929 -21.62 -33.98 14.99
C PHE A 929 -21.45 -35.50 15.00
N THR A 930 -22.12 -36.24 14.11
CA THR A 930 -21.91 -37.70 13.98
C THR A 930 -20.50 -38.00 13.49
N VAL A 931 -20.01 -37.28 12.48
CA VAL A 931 -18.64 -37.45 11.98
C VAL A 931 -17.62 -37.06 13.05
N LEU A 932 -17.80 -35.88 13.66
CA LEU A 932 -16.89 -35.33 14.67
C LEU A 932 -16.78 -36.24 15.91
N ALA A 933 -17.91 -36.69 16.45
CA ALA A 933 -17.95 -37.62 17.59
C ALA A 933 -17.38 -39.00 17.22
N THR A 934 -17.58 -39.49 16.00
CA THR A 934 -17.02 -40.79 15.57
C THR A 934 -15.50 -40.75 15.54
N ILE A 935 -14.89 -39.69 15.00
CA ILE A 935 -13.43 -39.54 14.94
C ILE A 935 -12.83 -39.38 16.34
N ALA A 936 -13.48 -38.59 17.20
CA ALA A 936 -13.08 -38.45 18.59
C ALA A 936 -13.12 -39.80 19.32
N LEU A 937 -14.22 -40.55 19.24
CA LEU A 937 -14.36 -41.84 19.92
C LEU A 937 -13.43 -42.92 19.34
N LEU A 938 -13.15 -42.90 18.04
CA LEU A 938 -12.16 -43.78 17.40
C LEU A 938 -10.76 -43.56 17.98
N ASN A 939 -10.32 -42.29 18.13
CA ASN A 939 -9.04 -41.97 18.77
C ASN A 939 -8.99 -42.45 20.22
N LEU A 940 -10.07 -42.21 20.98
CA LEU A 940 -10.18 -42.65 22.37
C LEU A 940 -10.10 -44.19 22.49
N PHE A 941 -10.78 -44.94 21.64
CA PHE A 941 -10.74 -46.41 21.65
C PHE A 941 -9.38 -46.97 21.20
N CYS A 942 -8.72 -46.34 20.22
CA CYS A 942 -7.36 -46.71 19.82
C CYS A 942 -6.36 -46.51 20.98
N LEU A 943 -6.41 -45.34 21.62
CA LEU A 943 -5.55 -45.03 22.76
C LEU A 943 -5.82 -45.96 23.96
N LEU A 944 -7.08 -46.17 24.33
CA LEU A 944 -7.45 -47.04 25.45
C LEU A 944 -7.09 -48.51 25.21
N SER A 945 -7.25 -49.04 23.97
CA SER A 945 -6.76 -50.39 23.66
C SER A 945 -5.24 -50.47 23.77
N THR A 946 -4.51 -49.47 23.29
CA THR A 946 -3.04 -49.47 23.31
C THR A 946 -2.52 -49.37 24.75
N LEU A 947 -3.12 -48.53 25.59
CA LEU A 947 -2.81 -48.44 27.02
C LEU A 947 -3.15 -49.73 27.76
N LYS A 948 -4.27 -50.39 27.45
CA LYS A 948 -4.61 -51.71 28.01
C LYS A 948 -3.60 -52.78 27.61
N ASP A 949 -3.24 -52.86 26.33
CA ASP A 949 -2.33 -53.87 25.80
C ASP A 949 -0.87 -53.64 26.27
N LEU A 950 -0.52 -52.39 26.65
CA LEU A 950 0.71 -52.01 27.35
C LEU A 950 0.70 -52.41 28.84
N VAL A 951 -0.35 -52.07 29.58
CA VAL A 951 -0.51 -52.38 31.03
C VAL A 951 -0.59 -53.89 31.27
N LEU A 952 -1.17 -54.66 30.35
CA LEU A 952 -1.19 -56.13 30.39
C LEU A 952 0.13 -56.78 29.95
N ALA A 953 1.21 -56.01 29.80
CA ALA A 953 2.58 -56.44 29.48
C ALA A 953 2.73 -57.29 28.19
N LYS A 954 1.72 -57.33 27.31
CA LYS A 954 1.70 -58.19 26.12
C LYS A 954 2.61 -57.75 24.99
N SER A 955 3.27 -56.60 25.09
CA SER A 955 4.22 -56.14 24.06
C SER A 955 5.43 -55.38 24.61
N ALA A 956 6.60 -56.04 24.61
CA ALA A 956 7.91 -55.38 24.76
C ALA A 956 8.31 -54.56 23.51
N PHE A 957 7.33 -54.04 22.77
CA PHE A 957 7.49 -53.51 21.41
C PHE A 957 7.11 -52.02 21.29
N ALA A 958 6.24 -51.53 22.17
CA ALA A 958 5.67 -50.19 22.07
C ALA A 958 6.61 -49.06 22.54
N GLY A 959 7.40 -49.32 23.59
CA GLY A 959 8.09 -48.29 24.39
C GLY A 959 9.09 -47.39 23.67
N GLU A 960 9.76 -47.86 22.62
CA GLU A 960 10.72 -47.06 21.83
C GLU A 960 10.26 -46.78 20.39
N LYS A 961 9.47 -47.70 19.83
CA LYS A 961 9.12 -47.71 18.40
C LYS A 961 7.89 -46.88 18.08
N MET A 962 6.99 -46.68 19.05
CA MET A 962 5.66 -46.11 18.79
C MET A 962 5.39 -44.79 19.51
N VAL A 963 6.36 -44.24 20.25
CA VAL A 963 6.18 -43.09 21.15
C VAL A 963 5.55 -41.90 20.44
N LEU A 964 6.05 -41.50 19.26
CA LEU A 964 5.48 -40.39 18.48
C LEU A 964 4.02 -40.65 18.03
N GLN A 965 3.66 -41.90 17.77
CA GLN A 965 2.30 -42.27 17.34
C GLN A 965 1.31 -42.32 18.53
N VAL A 966 1.79 -42.74 19.70
CA VAL A 966 1.03 -42.70 20.96
C VAL A 966 0.86 -41.25 21.43
N LEU A 967 1.90 -40.42 21.33
CA LEU A 967 1.84 -38.98 21.62
C LEU A 967 0.89 -38.25 20.68
N LEU A 968 0.93 -38.54 19.37
CA LEU A 968 -0.03 -38.01 18.40
C LEU A 968 -1.48 -38.39 18.75
N CYS A 969 -1.74 -39.65 19.06
CA CYS A 969 -3.09 -40.11 19.42
C CYS A 969 -3.56 -39.49 20.77
N GLY A 970 -2.66 -39.38 21.76
CA GLY A 970 -2.93 -38.68 23.02
C GLY A 970 -3.23 -37.20 22.83
N PHE A 971 -2.51 -36.51 21.93
CA PHE A 971 -2.73 -35.12 21.59
C PHE A 971 -4.07 -34.90 20.84
N LEU A 972 -4.45 -35.82 19.94
CA LEU A 972 -5.76 -35.82 19.29
C LEU A 972 -6.91 -36.04 20.29
N VAL A 973 -6.75 -36.98 21.24
CA VAL A 973 -7.70 -37.16 22.36
C VAL A 973 -7.77 -35.90 23.24
N PHE A 974 -6.66 -35.22 23.48
CA PHE A 974 -6.66 -33.94 24.22
C PHE A 974 -7.43 -32.83 23.47
N ILE A 975 -7.21 -32.67 22.16
CA ILE A 975 -7.94 -31.71 21.30
C ILE A 975 -9.45 -31.99 21.34
N TYR A 976 -9.85 -33.26 21.29
CA TYR A 976 -11.26 -33.64 21.31
C TYR A 976 -11.92 -33.69 22.70
N PHE A 977 -11.22 -33.27 23.76
CA PHE A 977 -11.76 -33.30 25.14
C PHE A 977 -13.16 -32.66 25.30
N PRO A 978 -13.47 -31.47 24.73
CA PRO A 978 -14.81 -30.87 24.85
C PRO A 978 -15.94 -31.72 24.26
N ILE A 979 -15.61 -32.62 23.32
CA ILE A 979 -16.58 -33.55 22.71
C ILE A 979 -16.88 -34.70 23.66
N TYR A 980 -15.87 -35.29 24.32
CA TYR A 980 -16.11 -36.31 25.35
C TYR A 980 -16.89 -35.74 26.53
N GLU A 981 -16.58 -34.51 26.95
CA GLU A 981 -17.33 -33.80 27.98
C GLU A 981 -18.82 -33.63 27.57
N ALA A 982 -19.08 -33.25 26.31
CA ALA A 982 -20.44 -33.13 25.77
C ALA A 982 -21.16 -34.48 25.57
N ILE A 983 -20.44 -35.59 25.38
CA ILE A 983 -21.00 -36.94 25.19
C ILE A 983 -21.29 -37.64 26.53
N PHE A 984 -20.37 -37.57 27.49
CA PHE A 984 -20.42 -38.38 28.71
C PHE A 984 -20.82 -37.59 29.97
N ASN A 985 -20.38 -36.34 30.10
CA ASN A 985 -20.48 -35.61 31.37
C ASN A 985 -21.65 -34.63 31.41
N ARG A 986 -21.99 -33.99 30.28
CA ARG A 986 -22.94 -32.87 30.24
C ARG A 986 -24.41 -33.30 30.24
N LYS A 987 -25.20 -32.58 31.03
CA LYS A 987 -26.65 -32.77 31.21
C LYS A 987 -27.49 -31.55 30.82
N ASP A 988 -26.85 -30.44 30.46
CA ASP A 988 -27.48 -29.18 30.06
C ASP A 988 -27.94 -29.18 28.58
N LYS A 989 -28.68 -28.13 28.18
CA LYS A 989 -29.15 -27.92 26.79
C LYS A 989 -28.04 -28.04 25.73
N GLY A 990 -26.79 -27.72 26.07
CA GLY A 990 -25.67 -27.73 25.12
C GLY A 990 -24.90 -29.05 24.98
N ARG A 991 -25.34 -30.13 25.65
CA ARG A 991 -24.74 -31.47 25.52
C ARG A 991 -24.87 -32.06 24.10
N MET A 992 -24.11 -33.10 23.80
CA MET A 992 -24.25 -33.85 22.54
C MET A 992 -25.61 -34.58 22.49
N PRO A 993 -26.39 -34.48 21.38
CA PRO A 993 -27.65 -35.20 21.25
C PRO A 993 -27.47 -36.72 21.39
N THR A 994 -28.21 -37.36 22.31
CA THR A 994 -28.01 -38.76 22.72
C THR A 994 -27.99 -39.76 21.56
N PHE A 995 -28.85 -39.56 20.55
CA PHE A 995 -28.90 -40.38 19.33
C PHE A 995 -27.58 -40.33 18.55
N ILE A 996 -26.93 -39.17 18.48
CA ILE A 996 -25.63 -38.97 17.84
C ILE A 996 -24.52 -39.63 18.65
N SER A 997 -24.53 -39.46 19.98
CA SER A 997 -23.58 -40.10 20.89
C SER A 997 -23.58 -41.62 20.72
N VAL A 998 -24.77 -42.25 20.74
CA VAL A 998 -24.93 -43.71 20.56
C VAL A 998 -24.50 -44.13 19.16
N LYS A 999 -24.99 -43.47 18.10
CA LYS A 999 -24.65 -43.80 16.70
C LYS A 999 -23.15 -43.72 16.44
N SER A 1000 -22.49 -42.66 16.91
CA SER A 1000 -21.06 -42.45 16.75
C SER A 1000 -20.23 -43.45 17.54
N THR A 1001 -20.68 -43.82 18.74
CA THR A 1001 -20.06 -44.88 19.56
C THR A 1001 -20.07 -46.22 18.81
N ILE A 1002 -21.22 -46.62 18.26
CA ILE A 1002 -21.36 -47.88 17.52
C ILE A 1002 -20.46 -47.89 16.28
N ILE A 1003 -20.43 -46.81 15.49
CA ILE A 1003 -19.59 -46.72 14.28
C ILE A 1003 -18.10 -46.77 14.65
N ALA A 1004 -17.65 -45.97 15.62
CA ALA A 1004 -16.25 -45.91 16.03
C ALA A 1004 -15.76 -47.24 16.62
N PHE A 1005 -16.57 -47.88 17.48
CA PHE A 1005 -16.25 -49.17 18.08
C PHE A 1005 -16.19 -50.28 17.02
N THR A 1006 -17.18 -50.34 16.13
CA THR A 1006 -17.22 -51.34 15.04
C THR A 1006 -16.03 -51.18 14.11
N ALA A 1007 -15.65 -49.95 13.75
CA ALA A 1007 -14.46 -49.69 12.93
C ALA A 1007 -13.16 -50.16 13.60
N CYS A 1008 -12.97 -49.87 14.90
CA CYS A 1008 -11.80 -50.33 15.65
C CYS A 1008 -11.74 -51.86 15.77
N VAL A 1009 -12.87 -52.51 16.04
CA VAL A 1009 -12.96 -53.98 16.14
C VAL A 1009 -12.71 -54.64 14.79
N PHE A 1010 -13.37 -54.17 13.72
CA PHE A 1010 -13.19 -54.73 12.38
C PHE A 1010 -11.74 -54.57 11.90
N PHE A 1011 -11.13 -53.39 12.12
CA PHE A 1011 -9.73 -53.15 11.76
C PHE A 1011 -8.73 -53.97 12.60
N LYS A 1012 -9.07 -54.34 13.85
CA LYS A 1012 -8.23 -55.24 14.68
C LYS A 1012 -8.42 -56.73 14.35
N LEU A 1013 -9.48 -57.10 13.61
CA LEU A 1013 -9.80 -58.49 13.23
C LEU A 1013 -9.41 -58.86 11.79
N PHE A 1014 -9.51 -57.92 10.84
CA PHE A 1014 -9.12 -58.13 9.45
C PHE A 1014 -7.72 -57.56 9.18
N ASN A 1015 -6.84 -58.36 8.55
CA ASN A 1015 -5.43 -58.05 8.29
C ASN A 1015 -5.25 -56.98 7.21
#